data_AF-A0A0Q6KAX6-F1
#
_entry.id   AF-A0A0Q6KAX6-F1
#
_cell.length_a   1.000
_cell.length_b   1.000
_cell.length_c   1.000
_cell.angle_alpha   90.00
_cell.angle_beta   90.00
_cell.angle_gamma   90.00
#
_symmetry.space_group_name_H-M   'P 1'
#
loop_
_entity.id
_entity.type
_entity.pdbx_description
1 polymer ?
#
loop_
_entity_poly.entity_id
_entity_poly.type
_entity_poly.pdbx_seq_one_letter_code
_entity_poly.pdbx_strand_id
1 'polypeptide(L)'
;MAHLLQATPLFAVRGVALDAETTGLDVKRARMIEFAAIHLDGGRLGAANAFHSLIACDVEIPASASAVHGLDRQALAGAPDFATLYPGILAFLSGRVLIGHTIGFDIAMLSREAERIGQRFAPPAALDIRLLAQLAEPGLPSYSLEALGSWLGIAPQQRHRALGDAMAAGLIFSGLAPRLRDRGIRTVGEAIAASRRITDALAGAAPAAWELQAPVEAGDALPKLDSYPYRHRVREVMRADPVILQADTSLAEALTVMARDRLSSVFVAPSSAALAEPGILTERDVLRAIARDRSAALDQPIGPLATRPLISVPADAFLYRAIGRMSAKQVRHLAVTDARGELAGVVTTRDLLQLRSSAAVALGDEIDTAPDVAALGQAFARLPVMARALLAEEVQARIIAAVIAREVGALTRRATLLAEAELAAEGAGPPPCAYAVLVLGSAGRGESLLAMDQDNALVFAEGEEGSANDLWFAELGRRMAAILDEVGVPLCKGGVMASQPDFRGSLASWRRRIAQWLERQNPKDLLSVDIVFDFQAVHGDRAMADALWREAWQAAGGQIDFLKLLAENAGEPQSGLTFFGGLRTDEDGAIDLKLTGLKDIVTTARLLALRHGVLAHSTQARLQGVAALGHGAAEDFRAIDADHALLLDCILRQQLADGLAGRAPSNRVRVASLDKRRAAELKRALSRLSILAELRRDQLSG
;
A
#
# COMPACT_ATOMS: atom_id res chain seq x y z
N MET A 1 -2.46 -7.56 15.71
CA MET A 1 -3.60 -7.68 14.76
C MET A 1 -4.48 -6.43 14.73
N ALA A 2 -4.80 -5.77 15.86
CA ALA A 2 -5.73 -4.63 15.87
C ALA A 2 -5.30 -3.46 14.95
N HIS A 3 -4.01 -3.16 14.91
CA HIS A 3 -3.48 -2.08 14.08
C HIS A 3 -3.48 -2.35 12.57
N LEU A 4 -3.27 -3.62 12.18
CA LEU A 4 -3.35 -4.02 10.77
C LEU A 4 -4.80 -3.90 10.30
N LEU A 5 -5.74 -4.26 11.19
CA LEU A 5 -7.15 -4.17 10.90
C LEU A 5 -7.59 -2.73 10.60
N GLN A 6 -7.14 -1.76 11.39
CA GLN A 6 -7.51 -0.35 11.17
C GLN A 6 -7.15 0.16 9.77
N ALA A 7 -6.03 -0.29 9.20
CA ALA A 7 -5.56 0.09 7.87
C ALA A 7 -6.10 -0.80 6.73
N THR A 8 -6.85 -1.85 7.05
CA THR A 8 -7.36 -2.80 6.05
C THR A 8 -8.49 -2.14 5.24
N PRO A 9 -8.40 -2.12 3.89
CA PRO A 9 -9.50 -1.65 3.05
C PRO A 9 -10.77 -2.48 3.24
N LEU A 10 -11.94 -1.85 3.19
CA LEU A 10 -13.22 -2.52 3.43
C LEU A 10 -13.48 -3.69 2.47
N PHE A 11 -13.16 -3.54 1.18
CA PHE A 11 -13.34 -4.58 0.17
C PHE A 11 -12.41 -5.81 0.39
N ALA A 12 -11.28 -5.58 1.04
CA ALA A 12 -10.24 -6.58 1.29
C ALA A 12 -10.35 -7.23 2.68
N VAL A 13 -11.39 -6.89 3.45
CA VAL A 13 -11.58 -7.39 4.81
C VAL A 13 -11.73 -8.91 4.83
N ARG A 14 -11.15 -9.54 5.85
CA ARG A 14 -11.46 -10.92 6.23
C ARG A 14 -12.59 -10.89 7.23
N GLY A 15 -13.81 -10.89 6.69
CA GLY A 15 -15.04 -10.76 7.45
C GLY A 15 -15.67 -12.10 7.79
N VAL A 16 -16.60 -12.04 8.73
CA VAL A 16 -17.63 -13.07 8.94
C VAL A 16 -18.95 -12.35 9.12
N ALA A 17 -19.87 -12.58 8.19
CA ALA A 17 -21.24 -12.10 8.33
C ALA A 17 -22.01 -13.08 9.20
N LEU A 18 -22.73 -12.61 10.20
CA LEU A 18 -23.47 -13.46 11.12
C LEU A 18 -24.83 -12.87 11.45
N ASP A 19 -25.71 -13.76 11.90
CA ASP A 19 -27.05 -13.46 12.38
C ASP A 19 -27.49 -14.57 13.35
N ALA A 20 -28.37 -14.24 14.28
CA ALA A 20 -28.93 -15.18 15.24
C ALA A 20 -30.43 -14.98 15.44
N GLU A 21 -31.17 -16.09 15.42
CA GLU A 21 -32.58 -16.09 15.83
C GLU A 21 -32.68 -16.34 17.34
N THR A 22 -33.63 -15.65 17.97
CA THR A 22 -33.76 -15.64 19.42
C THR A 22 -35.21 -15.76 19.86
N THR A 23 -35.43 -16.14 21.12
CA THR A 23 -36.77 -16.18 21.71
C THR A 23 -37.35 -14.80 22.04
N GLY A 24 -36.61 -13.71 21.83
CA GLY A 24 -37.07 -12.34 22.07
C GLY A 24 -35.93 -11.31 22.10
N LEU A 25 -36.29 -10.02 22.26
CA LEU A 25 -35.34 -8.90 22.16
C LEU A 25 -34.65 -8.51 23.48
N ASP A 26 -35.10 -9.04 24.63
CA ASP A 26 -34.45 -8.79 25.92
C ASP A 26 -33.28 -9.76 26.11
N VAL A 27 -32.06 -9.32 25.80
CA VAL A 27 -30.82 -10.11 25.92
C VAL A 27 -30.67 -10.80 27.28
N LYS A 28 -31.20 -10.22 28.37
CA LYS A 28 -31.06 -10.83 29.71
C LYS A 28 -31.88 -12.11 29.85
N ARG A 29 -33.03 -12.18 29.16
CA ARG A 29 -34.04 -13.24 29.29
C ARG A 29 -34.08 -14.17 28.08
N ALA A 30 -33.84 -13.63 26.89
CA ALA A 30 -33.89 -14.37 25.63
C ALA A 30 -32.84 -15.49 25.58
N ARG A 31 -33.14 -16.49 24.76
CA ARG A 31 -32.23 -17.58 24.38
C ARG A 31 -31.95 -17.50 22.89
N MET A 32 -30.72 -17.83 22.50
CA MET A 32 -30.37 -18.05 21.10
C MET A 32 -30.86 -19.43 20.66
N ILE A 33 -31.54 -19.50 19.52
CA ILE A 33 -32.20 -20.74 19.02
C ILE A 33 -31.75 -21.14 17.61
N GLU A 34 -31.16 -20.22 16.86
CA GLU A 34 -30.46 -20.49 15.61
C GLU A 34 -29.25 -19.55 15.54
N PHE A 35 -28.12 -20.06 15.06
CA PHE A 35 -26.94 -19.25 14.79
C PHE A 35 -26.40 -19.57 13.41
N ALA A 36 -26.08 -18.54 12.65
CA ALA A 36 -25.36 -18.70 11.40
C ALA A 36 -24.25 -17.67 11.27
N ALA A 37 -23.17 -18.10 10.63
CA ALA A 37 -22.04 -17.26 10.29
C ALA A 37 -21.47 -17.72 8.94
N ILE A 38 -21.10 -16.79 8.08
CA ILE A 38 -20.53 -17.08 6.76
C ILE A 38 -19.26 -16.25 6.55
N HIS A 39 -18.17 -16.89 6.13
CA HIS A 39 -16.93 -16.19 5.83
C HIS A 39 -17.10 -15.31 4.59
N LEU A 40 -16.64 -14.06 4.72
CA LEU A 40 -16.57 -13.07 3.65
C LEU A 40 -15.09 -12.71 3.44
N ASP A 41 -14.45 -13.32 2.45
CA ASP A 41 -13.05 -13.06 2.13
C ASP A 41 -12.96 -12.44 0.72
N GLY A 42 -12.54 -11.17 0.63
CA GLY A 42 -12.40 -10.48 -0.65
C GLY A 42 -13.72 -10.33 -1.43
N GLY A 43 -14.83 -10.07 -0.73
CA GLY A 43 -16.16 -9.95 -1.33
C GLY A 43 -16.81 -11.28 -1.76
N ARG A 44 -16.15 -12.43 -1.56
CA ARG A 44 -16.69 -13.74 -1.91
C ARG A 44 -17.45 -14.35 -0.74
N LEU A 45 -18.69 -14.76 -1.01
CA LEU A 45 -19.55 -15.52 -0.10
C LEU A 45 -19.85 -16.88 -0.73
N GLY A 46 -19.84 -17.94 0.06
CA GLY A 46 -20.25 -19.27 -0.39
C GLY A 46 -20.82 -20.08 0.76
N ALA A 47 -21.97 -20.72 0.55
CA ALA A 47 -22.66 -21.51 1.58
C ALA A 47 -21.81 -22.68 2.10
N ALA A 48 -20.86 -23.19 1.30
CA ALA A 48 -19.89 -24.19 1.73
C ALA A 48 -18.92 -23.68 2.82
N ASN A 49 -18.81 -22.36 3.01
CA ASN A 49 -18.00 -21.69 4.01
C ASN A 49 -18.89 -21.05 5.09
N ALA A 50 -20.00 -21.70 5.43
CA ALA A 50 -20.90 -21.27 6.48
C ALA A 50 -20.88 -22.24 7.68
N PHE A 51 -20.94 -21.68 8.88
CA PHE A 51 -21.35 -22.37 10.09
C PHE A 51 -22.82 -22.07 10.31
N HIS A 52 -23.65 -23.11 10.46
CA HIS A 52 -25.08 -22.96 10.71
C HIS A 52 -25.56 -24.07 11.63
N SER A 53 -26.31 -23.70 12.67
CA SER A 53 -26.91 -24.68 13.58
C SER A 53 -28.16 -24.13 14.27
N LEU A 54 -29.17 -24.99 14.43
CA LEU A 54 -30.20 -24.80 15.44
C LEU A 54 -29.62 -25.09 16.83
N ILE A 55 -30.14 -24.42 17.84
CA ILE A 55 -29.64 -24.51 19.21
C ILE A 55 -30.77 -24.97 20.12
N ALA A 56 -30.51 -26.02 20.91
CA ALA A 56 -31.46 -26.48 21.91
C ALA A 56 -31.79 -25.38 22.91
N CYS A 57 -33.09 -25.21 23.16
CA CYS A 57 -33.62 -24.20 24.05
C CYS A 57 -34.51 -24.84 25.11
N ASP A 58 -34.25 -24.49 26.37
CA ASP A 58 -35.00 -24.92 27.55
C ASP A 58 -36.14 -23.96 27.93
N VAL A 59 -36.19 -22.77 27.33
CA VAL A 59 -37.22 -21.74 27.53
C VAL A 59 -38.34 -21.88 26.49
N GLU A 60 -39.55 -21.49 26.87
CA GLU A 60 -40.68 -21.39 25.93
C GLU A 60 -40.39 -20.35 24.84
N ILE A 61 -40.65 -20.71 23.58
CA ILE A 61 -40.53 -19.79 22.44
C ILE A 61 -41.86 -19.05 22.30
N PRO A 62 -41.90 -17.72 22.52
CA PRO A 62 -43.15 -16.98 22.39
C PRO A 62 -43.73 -17.04 20.97
N ALA A 63 -45.05 -17.16 20.85
CA ALA A 63 -45.73 -17.20 19.55
C ALA A 63 -45.40 -15.97 18.67
N SER A 64 -45.17 -14.81 19.27
CA SER A 64 -44.75 -13.60 18.57
C SER A 64 -43.36 -13.71 17.93
N ALA A 65 -42.43 -14.45 18.55
CA ALA A 65 -41.11 -14.71 17.98
C ALA A 65 -41.20 -15.79 16.89
N SER A 66 -41.91 -16.89 17.18
CA SER A 66 -42.16 -17.97 16.22
C SER A 66 -42.90 -17.50 14.96
N ALA A 67 -43.74 -16.46 15.04
CA ALA A 67 -44.41 -15.87 13.87
C ALA A 67 -43.45 -15.13 12.93
N VAL A 68 -42.26 -14.74 13.42
CA VAL A 68 -41.22 -14.06 12.63
C VAL A 68 -40.32 -15.09 11.96
N HIS A 69 -39.65 -15.94 12.74
CA HIS A 69 -38.61 -16.87 12.26
C HIS A 69 -39.10 -18.29 11.96
N GLY A 70 -40.34 -18.62 12.31
CA GLY A 70 -40.96 -19.92 12.00
C GLY A 70 -40.38 -21.12 12.76
N LEU A 71 -39.66 -20.89 13.86
CA LEU A 71 -39.07 -21.96 14.68
C LEU A 71 -39.91 -22.17 15.94
N ASP A 72 -40.33 -23.40 16.17
CA ASP A 72 -41.03 -23.83 17.36
C ASP A 72 -40.23 -24.91 18.12
N ARG A 73 -40.79 -25.42 19.22
CA ARG A 73 -40.12 -26.46 20.03
C ARG A 73 -39.89 -27.75 19.24
N GLN A 74 -40.75 -28.07 18.26
CA GLN A 74 -40.60 -29.27 17.44
C GLN A 74 -39.44 -29.10 16.45
N ALA A 75 -39.26 -27.91 15.87
CA ALA A 75 -38.14 -27.59 14.98
C ALA A 75 -36.77 -27.74 15.69
N LEU A 76 -36.70 -27.46 16.99
CA LEU A 76 -35.47 -27.60 17.79
C LEU A 76 -35.22 -29.02 18.33
N ALA A 77 -36.08 -30.00 18.01
CA ALA A 77 -35.93 -31.36 18.51
C ALA A 77 -34.61 -32.00 18.02
N GLY A 78 -33.77 -32.42 18.96
CA GLY A 78 -32.46 -33.02 18.65
C GLY A 78 -31.37 -32.02 18.29
N ALA A 79 -31.63 -30.71 18.38
CA ALA A 79 -30.60 -29.69 18.24
C ALA A 79 -29.53 -29.83 19.35
N PRO A 80 -28.25 -29.54 19.07
CA PRO A 80 -27.19 -29.49 20.08
C PRO A 80 -27.39 -28.31 21.03
N ASP A 81 -26.86 -28.41 22.25
CA ASP A 81 -26.81 -27.27 23.16
C ASP A 81 -25.73 -26.25 22.75
N PHE A 82 -25.85 -25.03 23.26
CA PHE A 82 -24.88 -23.97 22.98
C PHE A 82 -23.46 -24.33 23.43
N ALA A 83 -23.33 -25.04 24.56
CA ALA A 83 -22.03 -25.46 25.11
C ALA A 83 -21.24 -26.35 24.13
N THR A 84 -21.94 -27.24 23.42
CA THR A 84 -21.38 -28.11 22.39
C THR A 84 -20.93 -27.32 21.16
N LEU A 85 -21.70 -26.31 20.75
CA LEU A 85 -21.42 -25.50 19.56
C LEU A 85 -20.33 -24.44 19.78
N TYR A 86 -20.21 -23.93 21.01
CA TYR A 86 -19.41 -22.74 21.32
C TYR A 86 -17.94 -22.80 20.86
N PRO A 87 -17.19 -23.91 21.04
CA PRO A 87 -15.82 -24.00 20.53
C PRO A 87 -15.73 -23.86 19.00
N GLY A 88 -16.70 -24.43 18.28
CA GLY A 88 -16.81 -24.31 16.83
C GLY A 88 -17.14 -22.89 16.38
N ILE A 89 -18.06 -22.22 17.09
CA ILE A 89 -18.37 -20.80 16.86
C ILE A 89 -17.11 -19.94 17.06
N LEU A 90 -16.39 -20.09 18.17
CA LEU A 90 -15.17 -19.32 18.43
C LEU A 90 -14.10 -19.55 17.35
N ALA A 91 -13.87 -20.81 16.96
CA ALA A 91 -12.93 -21.14 15.89
C ALA A 91 -13.33 -20.48 14.57
N PHE A 92 -14.64 -20.44 14.27
CA PHE A 92 -15.17 -19.87 13.04
C PHE A 92 -15.07 -18.34 12.99
N LEU A 93 -15.21 -17.65 14.13
CA LEU A 93 -15.11 -16.19 14.24
C LEU A 93 -13.67 -15.67 14.42
N SER A 94 -12.73 -16.55 14.76
CA SER A 94 -11.36 -16.18 15.13
C SER A 94 -10.63 -15.39 14.04
N GLY A 95 -10.04 -14.24 14.44
CA GLY A 95 -9.21 -13.40 13.57
C GLY A 95 -9.97 -12.64 12.48
N ARG A 96 -11.31 -12.58 12.55
CA ARG A 96 -12.17 -11.96 11.54
C ARG A 96 -12.94 -10.75 12.09
N VAL A 97 -13.37 -9.86 11.19
CA VAL A 97 -14.30 -8.77 11.51
C VAL A 97 -15.72 -9.29 11.49
N LEU A 98 -16.51 -9.04 12.54
CA LEU A 98 -17.92 -9.38 12.55
C LEU A 98 -18.70 -8.39 11.69
N ILE A 99 -19.60 -8.88 10.85
CA ILE A 99 -20.48 -8.07 10.01
C ILE A 99 -21.90 -8.54 10.27
N GLY A 100 -22.83 -7.62 10.47
CA GLY A 100 -24.23 -7.98 10.64
C GLY A 100 -25.13 -6.77 10.65
N HIS A 101 -26.43 -7.01 10.62
CA HIS A 101 -27.45 -5.98 10.70
C HIS A 101 -27.82 -5.78 12.16
N THR A 102 -27.61 -4.59 12.72
CA THR A 102 -27.77 -4.36 14.17
C THR A 102 -26.91 -5.29 15.04
N ILE A 103 -25.73 -5.66 14.52
CA ILE A 103 -24.79 -6.68 15.03
C ILE A 103 -24.47 -6.61 16.54
N GLY A 104 -24.65 -5.45 17.17
CA GLY A 104 -24.52 -5.32 18.63
C GLY A 104 -25.45 -6.26 19.39
N PHE A 105 -26.66 -6.53 18.86
CA PHE A 105 -27.61 -7.48 19.45
C PHE A 105 -27.09 -8.91 19.42
N ASP A 106 -26.63 -9.40 18.26
CA ASP A 106 -26.07 -10.75 18.09
C ASP A 106 -24.84 -10.97 18.98
N ILE A 107 -23.95 -9.96 19.05
CA ILE A 107 -22.77 -9.99 19.93
C ILE A 107 -23.19 -10.07 21.39
N ALA A 108 -24.21 -9.31 21.81
CA ALA A 108 -24.71 -9.33 23.18
C ALA A 108 -25.35 -10.69 23.51
N MET A 109 -26.08 -11.30 22.57
CA MET A 109 -26.64 -12.64 22.71
C MET A 109 -25.56 -13.72 22.81
N LEU A 110 -24.54 -13.69 21.95
CA LEU A 110 -23.38 -14.59 22.04
C LEU A 110 -22.64 -14.45 23.37
N SER A 111 -22.43 -13.21 23.83
CA SER A 111 -21.79 -12.93 25.11
C SER A 111 -22.59 -13.53 26.26
N ARG A 112 -23.92 -13.36 26.23
CA ARG A 112 -24.82 -13.89 27.25
C ARG A 112 -24.86 -15.41 27.28
N GLU A 113 -24.94 -16.07 26.12
CA GLU A 113 -24.91 -17.53 26.06
C GLU A 113 -23.54 -18.08 26.51
N ALA A 114 -22.43 -17.39 26.19
CA ALA A 114 -21.11 -17.73 26.72
C ALA A 114 -21.04 -17.62 28.25
N GLU A 115 -21.56 -16.54 28.84
CA GLU A 115 -21.62 -16.37 30.30
C GLU A 115 -22.41 -17.50 30.98
N ARG A 116 -23.53 -17.93 30.39
CA ARG A 116 -24.38 -19.02 30.93
C ARG A 116 -23.63 -20.34 31.06
N ILE A 117 -22.66 -20.59 30.17
CA ILE A 117 -21.82 -21.81 30.20
C ILE A 117 -20.48 -21.57 30.94
N GLY A 118 -20.35 -20.47 31.68
CA GLY A 118 -19.15 -20.14 32.45
C GLY A 118 -17.96 -19.69 31.60
N GLN A 119 -18.21 -19.27 30.36
CA GLN A 119 -17.20 -18.76 29.43
C GLN A 119 -17.28 -17.24 29.28
N ARG A 120 -16.21 -16.62 28.78
CA ARG A 120 -16.18 -15.20 28.43
C ARG A 120 -16.00 -15.04 26.93
N PHE A 121 -16.93 -14.36 26.28
CA PHE A 121 -16.76 -13.93 24.89
C PHE A 121 -16.07 -12.57 24.84
N ALA A 122 -14.97 -12.49 24.09
CA ALA A 122 -14.32 -11.22 23.74
C ALA A 122 -14.63 -10.94 22.27
N PRO A 123 -15.60 -10.04 21.96
CA PRO A 123 -15.98 -9.81 20.59
C PRO A 123 -14.81 -9.22 19.79
N PRO A 124 -14.56 -9.71 18.57
CA PRO A 124 -13.67 -9.01 17.64
C PRO A 124 -14.28 -7.67 17.22
N ALA A 125 -13.51 -6.91 16.44
CA ALA A 125 -14.05 -5.72 15.79
C ALA A 125 -15.28 -6.07 14.94
N ALA A 126 -16.29 -5.20 14.98
CA ALA A 126 -17.57 -5.40 14.32
C ALA A 126 -17.98 -4.20 13.48
N LEU A 127 -18.72 -4.46 12.41
CA LEU A 127 -19.29 -3.48 11.48
C LEU A 127 -20.80 -3.72 11.36
N ASP A 128 -21.59 -2.74 11.79
CA ASP A 128 -23.05 -2.76 11.61
C ASP A 128 -23.42 -2.21 10.23
N ILE A 129 -23.94 -3.06 9.35
CA ILE A 129 -24.31 -2.64 7.99
C ILE A 129 -25.41 -1.58 7.96
N ARG A 130 -26.22 -1.46 9.02
CA ARG A 130 -27.22 -0.39 9.17
C ARG A 130 -26.55 0.96 9.34
N LEU A 131 -25.55 1.06 10.22
CA LEU A 131 -24.78 2.29 10.44
C LEU A 131 -23.94 2.63 9.20
N LEU A 132 -23.34 1.62 8.56
CA LEU A 132 -22.62 1.80 7.32
C LEU A 132 -23.52 2.31 6.18
N ALA A 133 -24.75 1.79 6.08
CA ALA A 133 -25.72 2.28 5.11
C ALA A 133 -26.13 3.73 5.38
N GLN A 134 -26.29 4.14 6.65
CA GLN A 134 -26.55 5.55 6.99
C GLN A 134 -25.39 6.47 6.61
N LEU A 135 -24.15 6.01 6.74
CA LEU A 135 -22.98 6.75 6.27
C LEU A 135 -22.95 6.84 4.75
N ALA A 136 -23.23 5.73 4.07
CA ALA A 136 -23.22 5.66 2.61
C ALA A 136 -24.34 6.49 1.98
N GLU A 137 -25.57 6.39 2.49
CA GLU A 137 -26.77 7.08 1.98
C GLU A 137 -27.72 7.48 3.13
N PRO A 138 -27.52 8.65 3.77
CA PRO A 138 -28.34 9.14 4.88
C PRO A 138 -29.82 9.34 4.56
N GLY A 139 -30.17 9.47 3.27
CA GLY A 139 -31.53 9.78 2.81
C GLY A 139 -32.44 8.58 2.61
N LEU A 140 -32.03 7.35 2.93
CA LEU A 140 -32.87 6.18 2.69
C LEU A 140 -34.14 6.18 3.56
N PRO A 141 -35.30 5.78 3.01
CA PRO A 141 -36.57 5.74 3.75
C PRO A 141 -36.60 4.67 4.84
N SER A 142 -35.80 3.62 4.71
CA SER A 142 -35.65 2.55 5.68
C SER A 142 -34.24 1.96 5.60
N TYR A 143 -33.71 1.57 6.75
CA TYR A 143 -32.44 0.83 6.87
C TYR A 143 -32.66 -0.61 7.36
N SER A 144 -33.85 -1.18 7.15
CA SER A 144 -34.07 -2.60 7.38
C SER A 144 -33.23 -3.43 6.42
N LEU A 145 -32.89 -4.65 6.82
CA LEU A 145 -32.12 -5.57 5.99
C LEU A 145 -32.75 -5.76 4.60
N GLU A 146 -34.08 -5.86 4.54
CA GLU A 146 -34.84 -5.98 3.29
C GLU A 146 -34.72 -4.74 2.40
N ALA A 147 -34.90 -3.54 2.99
CA ALA A 147 -34.83 -2.29 2.24
C ALA A 147 -33.43 -2.07 1.66
N LEU A 148 -32.39 -2.39 2.44
CA LEU A 148 -31.00 -2.32 1.99
C LEU A 148 -30.70 -3.33 0.88
N GLY A 149 -31.18 -4.57 1.02
CA GLY A 149 -31.08 -5.59 -0.02
C GLY A 149 -31.72 -5.13 -1.33
N SER A 150 -32.95 -4.62 -1.27
CA SER A 150 -33.65 -4.09 -2.45
C SER A 150 -32.95 -2.89 -3.07
N TRP A 151 -32.45 -1.94 -2.26
CA TRP A 151 -31.74 -0.75 -2.75
C TRP A 151 -30.45 -1.11 -3.49
N LEU A 152 -29.75 -2.16 -3.05
CA LEU A 152 -28.52 -2.64 -3.68
C LEU A 152 -28.75 -3.66 -4.81
N GLY A 153 -30.01 -4.03 -5.10
CA GLY A 153 -30.35 -5.02 -6.12
C GLY A 153 -29.95 -6.46 -5.73
N ILE A 154 -29.91 -6.77 -4.44
CA ILE A 154 -29.56 -8.09 -3.92
C ILE A 154 -30.81 -8.98 -3.89
N ALA A 155 -30.72 -10.17 -4.48
CA ALA A 155 -31.81 -11.14 -4.49
C ALA A 155 -32.17 -11.62 -3.06
N PRO A 156 -33.45 -11.93 -2.77
CA PRO A 156 -33.86 -12.40 -1.44
C PRO A 156 -33.09 -13.65 -0.98
N GLN A 157 -32.60 -13.62 0.26
CA GLN A 157 -31.83 -14.71 0.88
C GLN A 157 -32.65 -15.33 2.02
N GLN A 158 -33.69 -16.13 1.74
CA GLN A 158 -34.53 -16.82 2.75
C GLN A 158 -34.67 -16.08 4.09
N ARG A 159 -35.35 -14.92 4.09
CA ARG A 159 -35.45 -14.03 5.25
C ARG A 159 -35.96 -14.74 6.51
N HIS A 160 -35.58 -14.21 7.68
CA HIS A 160 -35.99 -14.70 8.99
C HIS A 160 -35.50 -16.13 9.28
N ARG A 161 -34.33 -16.42 8.72
CA ARG A 161 -33.50 -17.58 8.99
C ARG A 161 -32.09 -17.07 9.11
N ALA A 162 -31.38 -17.50 10.15
CA ALA A 162 -30.07 -16.93 10.47
C ALA A 162 -29.10 -16.98 9.28
N LEU A 163 -29.05 -18.10 8.54
CA LEU A 163 -28.14 -18.22 7.39
C LEU A 163 -28.51 -17.26 6.25
N GLY A 164 -29.80 -17.11 5.99
CA GLY A 164 -30.30 -16.21 4.95
C GLY A 164 -29.98 -14.75 5.25
N ASP A 165 -30.25 -14.32 6.47
CA ASP A 165 -30.00 -12.94 6.90
C ASP A 165 -28.50 -12.64 7.06
N ALA A 166 -27.68 -13.60 7.51
CA ALA A 166 -26.22 -13.49 7.49
C ALA A 166 -25.66 -13.34 6.06
N MET A 167 -26.17 -14.12 5.10
CA MET A 167 -25.79 -13.99 3.68
C MET A 167 -26.19 -12.62 3.13
N ALA A 168 -27.41 -12.15 3.41
CA ALA A 168 -27.86 -10.82 3.00
C ALA A 168 -26.97 -9.72 3.59
N ALA A 169 -26.62 -9.82 4.87
CA ALA A 169 -25.76 -8.85 5.53
C ALA A 169 -24.37 -8.77 4.88
N GLY A 170 -23.77 -9.93 4.56
CA GLY A 170 -22.50 -9.99 3.83
C GLY A 170 -22.57 -9.34 2.45
N LEU A 171 -23.61 -9.64 1.66
CA LEU A 171 -23.81 -9.07 0.32
C LEU A 171 -24.05 -7.55 0.39
N ILE A 172 -24.83 -7.08 1.36
CA ILE A 172 -25.07 -5.66 1.59
C ILE A 172 -23.77 -4.95 1.94
N PHE A 173 -22.96 -5.52 2.84
CA PHE A 173 -21.64 -4.97 3.15
C PHE A 173 -20.76 -4.82 1.89
N SER A 174 -20.71 -5.85 1.04
CA SER A 174 -19.98 -5.78 -0.24
C SER A 174 -20.51 -4.68 -1.16
N GLY A 175 -21.83 -4.46 -1.22
CA GLY A 175 -22.43 -3.36 -1.99
C GLY A 175 -22.23 -1.97 -1.38
N LEU A 176 -22.05 -1.89 -0.06
CA LEU A 176 -21.78 -0.64 0.67
C LEU A 176 -20.32 -0.19 0.56
N ALA A 177 -19.36 -1.11 0.50
CA ALA A 177 -17.93 -0.76 0.51
C ALA A 177 -17.51 0.25 -0.59
N PRO A 178 -17.93 0.11 -1.87
CA PRO A 178 -17.63 1.12 -2.89
C PRO A 178 -18.24 2.49 -2.60
N ARG A 179 -19.48 2.53 -2.08
CA ARG A 179 -20.19 3.78 -1.76
C ARG A 179 -19.57 4.51 -0.57
N LEU A 180 -19.12 3.76 0.43
CA LEU A 180 -18.38 4.31 1.57
C LEU A 180 -17.05 4.92 1.10
N ARG A 181 -16.34 4.25 0.17
CA ARG A 181 -15.11 4.77 -0.44
C ARG A 181 -15.35 6.11 -1.12
N ASP A 182 -16.44 6.27 -1.86
CA ASP A 182 -16.81 7.53 -2.53
C ASP A 182 -17.03 8.69 -1.53
N ARG A 183 -17.37 8.37 -0.27
CA ARG A 183 -17.47 9.34 0.84
C ARG A 183 -16.19 9.47 1.67
N GLY A 184 -15.08 8.88 1.22
CA GLY A 184 -13.80 8.94 1.90
C GLY A 184 -13.65 7.97 3.08
N ILE A 185 -14.56 7.00 3.24
CA ILE A 185 -14.46 5.93 4.25
C ILE A 185 -13.95 4.67 3.54
N ARG A 186 -12.65 4.40 3.65
CA ARG A 186 -11.95 3.38 2.86
C ARG A 186 -11.56 2.16 3.67
N THR A 187 -11.24 2.37 4.94
CA THR A 187 -10.69 1.33 5.82
C THR A 187 -11.66 0.91 6.93
N VAL A 188 -11.42 -0.26 7.52
CA VAL A 188 -12.18 -0.74 8.69
C VAL A 188 -12.06 0.25 9.85
N GLY A 189 -10.88 0.84 10.08
CA GLY A 189 -10.67 1.83 11.14
C GLY A 189 -11.52 3.09 10.94
N GLU A 190 -11.55 3.62 9.72
CA GLU A 190 -12.39 4.77 9.36
C GLU A 190 -13.88 4.47 9.48
N ALA A 191 -14.31 3.27 9.05
CA ALA A 191 -15.71 2.86 9.15
C ALA A 191 -16.15 2.74 10.62
N ILE A 192 -15.36 2.11 11.47
CA ILE A 192 -15.63 2.02 12.92
C ILE A 192 -15.70 3.41 13.54
N ALA A 193 -14.72 4.28 13.24
CA ALA A 193 -14.68 5.63 13.79
C ALA A 193 -15.87 6.48 13.33
N ALA A 194 -16.29 6.34 12.07
CA ALA A 194 -17.47 7.03 11.53
C ALA A 194 -18.78 6.52 12.13
N SER A 195 -18.95 5.20 12.27
CA SER A 195 -20.12 4.60 12.91
C SER A 195 -20.27 5.04 14.37
N ARG A 196 -19.17 5.15 15.11
CA ARG A 196 -19.19 5.67 16.49
C ARG A 196 -19.75 7.08 16.58
N ARG A 197 -19.37 7.97 15.67
CA ARG A 197 -19.87 9.36 15.66
C ARG A 197 -21.39 9.44 15.50
N ILE A 198 -21.99 8.51 14.72
CA ILE A 198 -23.45 8.41 14.60
C ILE A 198 -24.04 8.00 15.95
N THR A 199 -23.52 6.94 16.56
CA THR A 199 -23.99 6.46 17.86
C THR A 199 -23.86 7.51 18.96
N ASP A 200 -22.71 8.19 19.05
CA ASP A 200 -22.46 9.25 20.03
C ASP A 200 -23.41 10.44 19.84
N ALA A 201 -23.72 10.82 18.60
CA ALA A 201 -24.67 11.89 18.30
C ALA A 201 -26.13 11.53 18.65
N LEU A 202 -26.47 10.24 18.61
CA LEU A 202 -27.79 9.73 18.98
C LEU A 202 -27.94 9.54 20.50
N ALA A 203 -26.84 9.40 21.26
CA ALA A 203 -26.78 9.13 22.70
C ALA A 203 -27.24 10.29 23.63
N GLY A 204 -27.99 11.27 23.12
CA GLY A 204 -28.70 12.27 23.93
C GLY A 204 -29.75 11.69 24.89
N ALA A 205 -30.08 10.40 24.73
CA ALA A 205 -30.72 9.53 25.69
C ALA A 205 -29.84 8.29 25.88
N ALA A 206 -29.74 7.76 27.10
CA ALA A 206 -28.83 6.66 27.45
C ALA A 206 -28.89 5.53 26.39
N PRO A 207 -27.76 5.23 25.70
CA PRO A 207 -27.74 4.23 24.64
C PRO A 207 -28.18 2.87 25.19
N ALA A 208 -28.85 2.07 24.36
CA ALA A 208 -29.25 0.73 24.78
C ALA A 208 -28.00 -0.08 25.17
N ALA A 209 -28.09 -0.91 26.22
CA ALA A 209 -26.93 -1.60 26.81
C ALA A 209 -26.14 -2.53 25.85
N TRP A 210 -26.65 -2.75 24.63
CA TRP A 210 -26.10 -3.59 23.58
C TRP A 210 -25.55 -2.79 22.38
N GLU A 211 -25.57 -1.45 22.40
CA GLU A 211 -24.92 -0.63 21.38
C GLU A 211 -23.41 -0.86 21.39
N LEU A 212 -22.84 -0.99 20.17
CA LEU A 212 -21.45 -1.37 19.93
C LEU A 212 -20.46 -0.51 20.73
N GLN A 213 -19.96 -1.06 21.84
CA GLN A 213 -18.83 -0.48 22.54
C GLN A 213 -17.55 -0.75 21.76
N ALA A 214 -16.60 0.17 21.84
CA ALA A 214 -15.28 -0.02 21.25
C ALA A 214 -14.67 -1.35 21.74
N PRO A 215 -14.02 -2.14 20.87
CA PRO A 215 -13.11 -3.17 21.36
C PRO A 215 -12.17 -2.53 22.37
N VAL A 216 -12.02 -3.15 23.53
CA VAL A 216 -10.96 -2.77 24.49
C VAL A 216 -9.67 -2.71 23.69
N GLU A 217 -8.94 -1.59 23.76
CA GLU A 217 -7.63 -1.45 23.15
C GLU A 217 -6.72 -2.54 23.74
N ALA A 218 -6.72 -3.72 23.14
CA ALA A 218 -5.60 -4.64 23.24
C ALA A 218 -4.48 -3.91 22.51
N GLY A 219 -3.69 -3.16 23.28
CA GLY A 219 -2.44 -2.58 22.84
C GLY A 219 -1.52 -3.74 22.42
N ASP A 220 -1.69 -4.22 21.20
CA ASP A 220 -0.78 -5.18 20.62
C ASP A 220 0.59 -4.52 20.59
N ALA A 221 1.56 -5.12 21.28
CA ALA A 221 2.94 -4.68 21.20
C ALA A 221 3.33 -4.58 19.71
N LEU A 222 3.91 -3.44 19.32
CA LEU A 222 4.44 -3.30 17.97
C LEU A 222 5.43 -4.43 17.70
N PRO A 223 5.43 -5.01 16.48
CA PRO A 223 6.44 -5.99 16.14
C PRO A 223 7.81 -5.33 16.30
N LYS A 224 8.70 -5.91 17.12
CA LYS A 224 10.10 -5.47 17.19
C LYS A 224 10.72 -5.66 15.81
N LEU A 225 11.19 -4.58 15.21
CA LEU A 225 11.82 -4.59 13.90
C LEU A 225 13.33 -4.46 14.07
N ASP A 226 14.07 -5.29 13.34
CA ASP A 226 15.43 -4.91 13.01
C ASP A 226 15.34 -3.75 12.01
N SER A 227 15.87 -2.58 12.39
CA SER A 227 15.84 -1.39 11.54
C SER A 227 16.95 -1.39 10.49
N TYR A 228 17.99 -2.21 10.65
CA TYR A 228 19.12 -2.27 9.73
C TYR A 228 18.68 -2.60 8.29
N PRO A 229 17.82 -3.62 8.03
CA PRO A 229 17.41 -3.97 6.68
C PRO A 229 16.64 -2.87 5.93
N TYR A 230 16.09 -1.89 6.66
CA TYR A 230 15.32 -0.76 6.12
C TYR A 230 16.18 0.48 5.90
N ARG A 231 17.42 0.48 6.39
CA ARG A 231 18.36 1.61 6.30
C ARG A 231 19.44 1.37 5.24
N HIS A 232 19.79 0.11 5.01
CA HIS A 232 20.86 -0.29 4.11
C HIS A 232 20.33 -0.84 2.78
N ARG A 233 21.10 -0.63 1.71
CA ARG A 233 20.79 -1.14 0.35
C ARG A 233 21.53 -2.44 0.05
N VAL A 234 21.00 -3.21 -0.90
CA VAL A 234 21.61 -4.47 -1.37
C VAL A 234 23.05 -4.26 -1.84
N ARG A 235 23.33 -3.18 -2.60
CA ARG A 235 24.68 -2.86 -3.06
C ARG A 235 25.73 -2.68 -1.98
N GLU A 236 25.32 -2.39 -0.73
CA GLU A 236 26.25 -2.18 0.40
C GLU A 236 26.72 -3.51 1.01
N VAL A 237 26.01 -4.60 0.73
CA VAL A 237 26.23 -5.91 1.35
C VAL A 237 26.53 -7.00 0.30
N MET A 238 26.11 -6.80 -0.94
CA MET A 238 26.33 -7.76 -2.02
C MET A 238 27.82 -8.03 -2.28
N ARG A 239 28.10 -9.22 -2.79
CA ARG A 239 29.36 -9.47 -3.48
C ARG A 239 29.24 -8.96 -4.91
N ALA A 240 30.02 -7.92 -5.23
CA ALA A 240 30.17 -7.42 -6.59
C ALA A 240 30.93 -8.42 -7.48
N ASP A 241 30.85 -8.24 -8.80
CA ASP A 241 31.55 -9.04 -9.82
C ASP A 241 31.26 -10.55 -9.72
N PRO A 242 30.01 -10.95 -10.05
CA PRO A 242 29.60 -12.34 -9.94
C PRO A 242 30.36 -13.22 -10.93
N VAL A 243 30.73 -14.43 -10.50
CA VAL A 243 31.39 -15.39 -11.38
C VAL A 243 30.37 -16.00 -12.33
N ILE A 244 30.58 -15.81 -13.63
CA ILE A 244 29.74 -16.33 -14.72
C ILE A 244 30.55 -17.38 -15.50
N LEU A 245 30.02 -18.60 -15.59
CA LEU A 245 30.61 -19.70 -16.35
C LEU A 245 29.77 -20.00 -17.60
N GLN A 246 30.40 -20.54 -18.65
CA GLN A 246 29.69 -20.96 -19.86
C GLN A 246 28.87 -22.23 -19.59
N ALA A 247 27.73 -22.38 -20.26
CA ALA A 247 26.80 -23.48 -20.01
C ALA A 247 27.36 -24.88 -20.34
N ASP A 248 28.37 -24.95 -21.20
CA ASP A 248 29.09 -26.16 -21.58
C ASP A 248 30.25 -26.52 -20.62
N THR A 249 30.60 -25.62 -19.68
CA THR A 249 31.59 -25.89 -18.62
C THR A 249 31.19 -27.14 -17.85
N SER A 250 32.15 -28.03 -17.58
CA SER A 250 31.88 -29.25 -16.83
C SER A 250 31.57 -28.96 -15.35
N LEU A 251 30.79 -29.82 -14.70
CA LEU A 251 30.51 -29.71 -13.27
C LEU A 251 31.79 -29.77 -12.43
N ALA A 252 32.78 -30.57 -12.82
CA ALA A 252 34.08 -30.66 -12.17
C ALA A 252 34.86 -29.32 -12.20
N GLU A 253 34.90 -28.66 -13.36
CA GLU A 253 35.55 -27.34 -13.49
C GLU A 253 34.79 -26.28 -12.69
N ALA A 254 33.46 -26.28 -12.75
CA ALA A 254 32.63 -25.38 -11.95
C ALA A 254 32.87 -25.56 -10.44
N LEU A 255 32.95 -26.81 -9.96
CA LEU A 255 33.29 -27.12 -8.57
C LEU A 255 34.69 -26.63 -8.19
N THR A 256 35.66 -26.74 -9.10
CA THR A 256 37.02 -26.23 -8.90
C THR A 256 37.02 -24.70 -8.71
N VAL A 257 36.27 -23.98 -9.56
CA VAL A 257 36.09 -22.53 -9.43
C VAL A 257 35.38 -22.17 -8.12
N MET A 258 34.28 -22.85 -7.80
CA MET A 258 33.53 -22.64 -6.55
C MET A 258 34.40 -22.85 -5.31
N ALA A 259 35.20 -23.92 -5.28
CA ALA A 259 36.09 -24.21 -4.14
C ALA A 259 37.24 -23.20 -4.03
N ARG A 260 37.91 -22.89 -5.15
CA ARG A 260 39.03 -21.94 -5.21
C ARG A 260 38.61 -20.56 -4.71
N ASP A 261 37.47 -20.07 -5.19
CA ASP A 261 36.99 -18.70 -4.93
C ASP A 261 36.04 -18.64 -3.71
N ARG A 262 35.86 -19.77 -3.00
CA ARG A 262 35.01 -19.94 -1.81
C ARG A 262 33.56 -19.50 -2.05
N LEU A 263 32.99 -19.93 -3.18
CA LEU A 263 31.65 -19.59 -3.64
C LEU A 263 30.67 -20.71 -3.33
N SER A 264 29.50 -20.34 -2.78
CA SER A 264 28.36 -21.24 -2.64
C SER A 264 27.47 -21.33 -3.90
N SER A 265 27.76 -20.50 -4.91
CA SER A 265 27.03 -20.46 -6.18
C SER A 265 27.84 -19.78 -7.28
N VAL A 266 27.59 -20.14 -8.54
CA VAL A 266 28.07 -19.45 -9.74
C VAL A 266 26.90 -19.19 -10.69
N PHE A 267 27.00 -18.16 -11.52
CA PHE A 267 26.04 -17.90 -12.59
C PHE A 267 26.43 -18.65 -13.84
N VAL A 268 25.43 -19.02 -14.63
CA VAL A 268 25.62 -19.77 -15.87
C VAL A 268 25.11 -18.91 -17.02
N ALA A 269 26.00 -18.64 -17.97
CA ALA A 269 25.70 -17.87 -19.16
C ALA A 269 24.60 -18.57 -20.00
N PRO A 270 23.84 -17.81 -20.81
CA PRO A 270 22.93 -18.38 -21.81
C PRO A 270 23.67 -19.34 -22.75
N SER A 271 23.15 -20.54 -22.99
CA SER A 271 23.84 -21.57 -23.80
C SER A 271 23.59 -21.44 -25.31
N SER A 272 22.51 -20.75 -25.72
CA SER A 272 22.17 -20.44 -27.11
C SER A 272 21.00 -19.44 -27.15
N ALA A 273 20.65 -18.92 -28.34
CA ALA A 273 19.49 -18.06 -28.56
C ALA A 273 18.12 -18.67 -28.12
N ALA A 274 18.05 -19.99 -27.88
CA ALA A 274 16.85 -20.67 -27.41
C ALA A 274 16.67 -20.67 -25.89
N LEU A 275 17.71 -20.33 -25.11
CA LEU A 275 17.68 -20.17 -23.65
C LEU A 275 18.11 -18.74 -23.31
N ALA A 276 17.19 -17.80 -23.41
CA ALA A 276 17.47 -16.36 -23.37
C ALA A 276 17.87 -15.80 -21.98
N GLU A 277 17.81 -16.60 -20.91
CA GLU A 277 18.04 -16.11 -19.54
C GLU A 277 19.22 -16.81 -18.83
N PRO A 278 20.06 -16.04 -18.10
CA PRO A 278 21.12 -16.61 -17.28
C PRO A 278 20.55 -17.51 -16.18
N GLY A 279 21.30 -18.56 -15.82
CA GLY A 279 20.96 -19.49 -14.74
C GLY A 279 21.84 -19.30 -13.51
N ILE A 280 21.50 -19.99 -12.42
CA ILE A 280 22.36 -20.10 -11.23
C ILE A 280 22.61 -21.58 -10.90
N LEU A 281 23.87 -21.94 -10.68
CA LEU A 281 24.26 -23.24 -10.15
C LEU A 281 24.67 -23.07 -8.68
N THR A 282 23.95 -23.73 -7.78
CA THR A 282 24.20 -23.69 -6.33
C THR A 282 24.75 -25.01 -5.81
N GLU A 283 25.34 -25.01 -4.62
CA GLU A 283 25.71 -26.25 -3.90
C GLU A 283 24.56 -27.27 -3.83
N ARG A 284 23.30 -26.81 -3.72
CA ARG A 284 22.12 -27.67 -3.69
C ARG A 284 21.91 -28.40 -5.03
N ASP A 285 22.17 -27.71 -6.13
CA ASP A 285 22.03 -28.28 -7.48
C ASP A 285 23.13 -29.30 -7.75
N VAL A 286 24.36 -28.99 -7.33
CA VAL A 286 25.50 -29.93 -7.37
C VAL A 286 25.17 -31.21 -6.58
N LEU A 287 24.66 -31.09 -5.36
CA LEU A 287 24.30 -32.24 -4.53
C LEU A 287 23.20 -33.09 -5.17
N ARG A 288 22.20 -32.47 -5.80
CA ARG A 288 21.15 -33.17 -6.54
C ARG A 288 21.70 -33.91 -7.76
N ALA A 289 22.60 -33.29 -8.52
CA ALA A 289 23.24 -33.90 -9.68
C ALA A 289 24.06 -35.14 -9.28
N ILE A 290 24.90 -35.02 -8.25
CA ILE A 290 25.69 -36.14 -7.71
C ILE A 290 24.81 -37.25 -7.15
N ALA A 291 23.70 -36.91 -6.47
CA ALA A 291 22.77 -37.91 -5.94
C ALA A 291 22.10 -38.73 -7.05
N ARG A 292 21.77 -38.09 -8.19
CA ARG A 292 21.12 -38.72 -9.35
C ARG A 292 22.10 -39.52 -10.19
N ASP A 293 23.22 -38.92 -10.58
CA ASP A 293 24.10 -39.42 -11.64
C ASP A 293 25.48 -39.88 -11.13
N ARG A 294 25.69 -39.84 -9.81
CA ARG A 294 26.93 -40.30 -9.14
C ARG A 294 28.17 -39.60 -9.72
N SER A 295 29.27 -40.33 -9.95
CA SER A 295 30.51 -39.78 -10.49
C SER A 295 30.34 -39.25 -11.91
N ALA A 296 29.40 -39.79 -12.69
CA ALA A 296 29.13 -39.31 -14.05
C ALA A 296 28.56 -37.88 -14.08
N ALA A 297 28.05 -37.36 -12.95
CA ALA A 297 27.64 -35.97 -12.83
C ALA A 297 28.80 -34.97 -13.08
N LEU A 298 30.03 -35.36 -12.74
CA LEU A 298 31.20 -34.46 -12.80
C LEU A 298 31.56 -34.06 -14.23
N ASP A 299 31.29 -34.94 -15.19
CA ASP A 299 31.55 -34.71 -16.62
C ASP A 299 30.38 -34.01 -17.34
N GLN A 300 29.24 -33.81 -16.65
CA GLN A 300 28.07 -33.16 -17.26
C GLN A 300 28.29 -31.65 -17.40
N PRO A 301 27.76 -31.04 -18.47
CA PRO A 301 27.73 -29.58 -18.60
C PRO A 301 26.81 -28.97 -17.54
N ILE A 302 27.19 -27.80 -17.01
CA ILE A 302 26.42 -27.12 -15.96
C ILE A 302 25.12 -26.46 -16.45
N GLY A 303 24.96 -26.26 -17.76
CA GLY A 303 23.80 -25.62 -18.38
C GLY A 303 22.46 -26.23 -17.96
N PRO A 304 22.24 -27.56 -18.15
CA PRO A 304 21.05 -28.27 -17.70
C PRO A 304 20.90 -28.40 -16.18
N LEU A 305 22.00 -28.23 -15.43
CA LEU A 305 22.00 -28.32 -13.96
C LEU A 305 21.65 -26.99 -13.29
N ALA A 306 21.80 -25.86 -14.00
CA ALA A 306 21.52 -24.54 -13.49
C ALA A 306 20.01 -24.29 -13.31
N THR A 307 19.64 -23.76 -12.14
CA THR A 307 18.28 -23.37 -11.80
C THR A 307 17.87 -22.11 -12.58
N ARG A 308 16.63 -22.12 -13.11
CA ARG A 308 15.97 -21.03 -13.83
C ARG A 308 14.48 -20.98 -13.45
N PRO A 309 13.79 -19.83 -13.56
CA PRO A 309 14.32 -18.50 -13.92
C PRO A 309 15.21 -17.93 -12.80
N LEU A 310 16.08 -16.99 -13.16
CA LEU A 310 16.98 -16.37 -12.20
C LEU A 310 16.22 -15.41 -11.29
N ILE A 311 16.21 -15.69 -9.98
CA ILE A 311 15.55 -14.83 -9.00
C ILE A 311 16.51 -13.70 -8.62
N SER A 312 16.09 -12.46 -8.86
CA SER A 312 16.91 -11.28 -8.66
C SER A 312 16.28 -10.21 -7.78
N VAL A 313 17.13 -9.28 -7.33
CA VAL A 313 16.77 -8.06 -6.60
C VAL A 313 17.60 -6.88 -7.12
N PRO A 314 17.02 -5.68 -7.30
CA PRO A 314 17.80 -4.51 -7.70
C PRO A 314 18.88 -4.14 -6.68
N ALA A 315 20.04 -3.69 -7.15
CA ALA A 315 21.17 -3.25 -6.31
C ALA A 315 20.80 -2.06 -5.40
N ASP A 316 19.88 -1.22 -5.87
CA ASP A 316 19.35 -0.06 -5.14
C ASP A 316 18.19 -0.42 -4.20
N ALA A 317 17.74 -1.67 -4.14
CA ALA A 317 16.69 -2.08 -3.21
C ALA A 317 17.21 -2.06 -1.77
N PHE A 318 16.31 -1.83 -0.81
CA PHE A 318 16.63 -2.02 0.60
C PHE A 318 16.80 -3.51 0.93
N LEU A 319 17.62 -3.83 1.93
CA LEU A 319 17.91 -5.24 2.29
C LEU A 319 16.66 -6.02 2.71
N TYR A 320 15.64 -5.40 3.32
CA TYR A 320 14.40 -6.12 3.68
C TYR A 320 13.73 -6.77 2.45
N ARG A 321 13.85 -6.17 1.26
CA ARG A 321 13.34 -6.76 0.01
C ARG A 321 14.07 -8.04 -0.36
N ALA A 322 15.41 -8.06 -0.22
CA ALA A 322 16.20 -9.24 -0.48
C ALA A 322 15.86 -10.38 0.49
N ILE A 323 15.72 -10.08 1.79
CA ILE A 323 15.36 -11.09 2.79
C ILE A 323 13.94 -11.61 2.54
N GLY A 324 12.99 -10.73 2.19
CA GLY A 324 11.61 -11.08 1.85
C GLY A 324 11.55 -12.04 0.68
N ARG A 325 12.26 -11.69 -0.39
CA ARG A 325 12.35 -12.51 -1.60
C ARG A 325 13.01 -13.86 -1.40
N MET A 326 14.09 -13.92 -0.61
CA MET A 326 14.70 -15.21 -0.24
C MET A 326 13.72 -16.10 0.54
N SER A 327 13.01 -15.54 1.52
CA SER A 327 12.05 -16.28 2.34
C SER A 327 10.87 -16.79 1.52
N ALA A 328 10.24 -15.92 0.73
CA ALA A 328 9.06 -16.26 -0.06
C ALA A 328 9.36 -17.29 -1.16
N LYS A 329 10.52 -17.17 -1.83
CA LYS A 329 10.95 -18.11 -2.86
C LYS A 329 11.71 -19.32 -2.33
N GLN A 330 11.95 -19.39 -1.02
CA GLN A 330 12.72 -20.44 -0.34
C GLN A 330 14.12 -20.65 -0.96
N VAL A 331 14.78 -19.55 -1.33
CA VAL A 331 16.14 -19.54 -1.90
C VAL A 331 17.14 -18.87 -0.96
N ARG A 332 18.42 -19.22 -1.11
CA ARG A 332 19.52 -18.67 -0.28
C ARG A 332 20.42 -17.70 -1.03
N HIS A 333 20.18 -17.52 -2.33
CA HIS A 333 20.98 -16.72 -3.24
C HIS A 333 20.04 -15.89 -4.09
N LEU A 334 20.30 -14.60 -4.21
CA LEU A 334 19.64 -13.72 -5.15
C LEU A 334 20.68 -13.10 -6.07
N ALA A 335 20.39 -13.12 -7.38
CA ALA A 335 21.07 -12.24 -8.31
C ALA A 335 20.82 -10.79 -7.93
N VAL A 336 21.84 -9.96 -8.04
CA VAL A 336 21.69 -8.51 -7.90
C VAL A 336 21.78 -7.90 -9.27
N THR A 337 20.77 -7.09 -9.64
CA THR A 337 20.75 -6.41 -10.95
C THR A 337 21.02 -4.92 -10.80
N ASP A 338 21.72 -4.33 -11.77
CA ASP A 338 21.88 -2.88 -11.84
C ASP A 338 20.60 -2.17 -12.35
N ALA A 339 20.71 -0.86 -12.61
CA ALA A 339 19.62 -0.06 -13.15
C ALA A 339 19.18 -0.49 -14.57
N ARG A 340 20.07 -1.12 -15.34
CA ARG A 340 19.81 -1.62 -16.71
C ARG A 340 19.20 -3.02 -16.71
N GLY A 341 19.10 -3.67 -15.54
CA GLY A 341 18.63 -5.05 -15.41
C GLY A 341 19.74 -6.09 -15.58
N GLU A 342 20.98 -5.64 -15.76
CA GLU A 342 22.14 -6.52 -15.95
C GLU A 342 22.65 -7.07 -14.62
N LEU A 343 23.25 -8.25 -14.64
CA LEU A 343 23.77 -8.91 -13.46
C LEU A 343 24.99 -8.14 -12.88
N ALA A 344 24.81 -7.56 -11.69
CA ALA A 344 25.80 -6.73 -11.00
C ALA A 344 26.47 -7.43 -9.80
N GLY A 345 25.85 -8.47 -9.26
CA GLY A 345 26.36 -9.15 -8.07
C GLY A 345 25.49 -10.31 -7.59
N VAL A 346 25.82 -10.80 -6.41
CA VAL A 346 25.04 -11.80 -5.68
C VAL A 346 24.94 -11.41 -4.20
N VAL A 347 23.77 -11.64 -3.62
CA VAL A 347 23.57 -11.57 -2.17
C VAL A 347 23.08 -12.93 -1.68
N THR A 348 23.67 -13.41 -0.60
CA THR A 348 23.35 -14.70 0.01
C THR A 348 22.71 -14.53 1.37
N THR A 349 22.02 -15.56 1.87
CA THR A 349 21.52 -15.54 3.26
C THR A 349 22.65 -15.27 4.25
N ARG A 350 23.87 -15.78 3.98
CA ARG A 350 25.06 -15.54 4.82
C ARG A 350 25.41 -14.06 4.93
N ASP A 351 25.33 -13.33 3.82
CA ASP A 351 25.58 -11.88 3.79
C ASP A 351 24.51 -11.12 4.59
N LEU A 352 23.34 -11.73 4.76
CA LEU A 352 22.19 -11.20 5.51
C LEU A 352 22.06 -11.79 6.93
N LEU A 353 22.94 -12.73 7.36
CA LEU A 353 22.82 -13.48 8.64
C LEU A 353 23.02 -12.60 9.89
N GLN A 354 23.46 -11.36 9.75
CA GLN A 354 23.55 -10.40 10.85
C GLN A 354 22.18 -9.77 11.21
N LEU A 355 21.11 -10.12 10.50
CA LEU A 355 19.81 -9.44 10.58
C LEU A 355 18.78 -10.31 11.31
N ARG A 356 18.20 -9.76 12.39
CA ARG A 356 17.26 -10.46 13.28
C ARG A 356 15.85 -9.85 13.19
N SER A 357 15.03 -10.16 12.18
CA SER A 357 13.57 -10.37 12.35
C SER A 357 12.90 -10.86 11.07
N SER A 358 11.86 -11.70 11.23
CA SER A 358 11.24 -12.51 10.17
C SER A 358 9.84 -12.06 9.71
N ALA A 359 9.19 -11.09 10.36
CA ALA A 359 7.78 -10.80 10.10
C ALA A 359 7.50 -9.59 9.19
N ALA A 360 8.23 -8.48 9.29
CA ALA A 360 7.99 -7.28 8.49
C ALA A 360 8.71 -7.27 7.13
N VAL A 361 9.59 -8.24 6.96
CA VAL A 361 10.41 -8.47 5.78
C VAL A 361 9.57 -8.94 4.56
N ALA A 362 8.32 -9.36 4.76
CA ALA A 362 7.48 -9.92 3.69
C ALA A 362 6.61 -8.92 2.89
N LEU A 363 6.49 -7.63 3.31
CA LEU A 363 5.56 -6.68 2.67
C LEU A 363 5.80 -6.55 1.15
N GLY A 364 7.04 -6.28 0.76
CA GLY A 364 7.37 -6.05 -0.66
C GLY A 364 7.12 -7.28 -1.53
N ASP A 365 7.32 -8.47 -0.98
CA ASP A 365 7.11 -9.73 -1.69
C ASP A 365 5.62 -10.11 -1.78
N GLU A 366 4.85 -9.83 -0.74
CA GLU A 366 3.40 -9.97 -0.76
C GLU A 366 2.77 -9.04 -1.81
N ILE A 367 3.23 -7.79 -1.91
CA ILE A 367 2.81 -6.87 -2.99
C ILE A 367 3.21 -7.44 -4.36
N ASP A 368 4.45 -7.87 -4.52
CA ASP A 368 4.95 -8.36 -5.82
C ASP A 368 4.22 -9.63 -6.31
N THR A 369 3.66 -10.41 -5.40
CA THR A 369 3.04 -11.72 -5.68
C THR A 369 1.52 -11.78 -5.46
N ALA A 370 0.89 -10.69 -5.00
CA ALA A 370 -0.53 -10.64 -4.67
C ALA A 370 -1.41 -11.11 -5.84
N PRO A 371 -2.15 -12.23 -5.74
CA PRO A 371 -2.83 -12.84 -6.89
C PRO A 371 -3.99 -12.01 -7.44
N ASP A 372 -4.60 -11.17 -6.62
CA ASP A 372 -5.76 -10.35 -6.95
C ASP A 372 -5.75 -9.02 -6.18
N VAL A 373 -6.72 -8.13 -6.49
CA VAL A 373 -6.85 -6.80 -5.89
C VAL A 373 -7.08 -6.87 -4.38
N ALA A 374 -7.81 -7.88 -3.89
CA ALA A 374 -8.09 -8.06 -2.47
C ALA A 374 -6.81 -8.42 -1.69
N ALA A 375 -6.02 -9.38 -2.18
CA ALA A 375 -4.73 -9.73 -1.60
C ALA A 375 -3.75 -8.54 -1.65
N LEU A 376 -3.79 -7.75 -2.73
CA LEU A 376 -2.99 -6.54 -2.87
C LEU A 376 -3.36 -5.47 -1.83
N GLY A 377 -4.66 -5.28 -1.59
CA GLY A 377 -5.20 -4.43 -0.51
C GLY A 377 -4.78 -4.87 0.88
N GLN A 378 -4.79 -6.17 1.16
CA GLN A 378 -4.32 -6.73 2.44
C GLN A 378 -2.83 -6.52 2.65
N ALA A 379 -2.02 -6.71 1.61
CA ALA A 379 -0.59 -6.44 1.67
C ALA A 379 -0.34 -4.95 1.95
N PHE A 380 -1.00 -4.05 1.22
CA PHE A 380 -0.87 -2.60 1.38
C PHE A 380 -1.28 -2.11 2.78
N ALA A 381 -2.28 -2.73 3.41
CA ALA A 381 -2.70 -2.43 4.78
C ALA A 381 -1.59 -2.59 5.84
N ARG A 382 -0.52 -3.33 5.53
CA ARG A 382 0.64 -3.50 6.41
C ARG A 382 1.59 -2.30 6.38
N LEU A 383 1.52 -1.46 5.34
CA LEU A 383 2.43 -0.34 5.13
C LEU A 383 2.42 0.67 6.31
N PRO A 384 1.26 1.13 6.83
CA PRO A 384 1.25 2.02 8.00
C PRO A 384 1.78 1.35 9.28
N VAL A 385 1.59 0.04 9.43
CA VAL A 385 2.11 -0.72 10.59
C VAL A 385 3.63 -0.78 10.54
N MET A 386 4.21 -1.05 9.36
CA MET A 386 5.65 -1.02 9.15
C MET A 386 6.22 0.38 9.40
N ALA A 387 5.62 1.43 8.81
CA ALA A 387 6.07 2.81 9.02
C ALA A 387 6.07 3.20 10.50
N ARG A 388 5.04 2.80 11.26
CA ARG A 388 4.97 3.04 12.70
C ARG A 388 6.06 2.32 13.47
N ALA A 389 6.31 1.05 13.15
CA ALA A 389 7.33 0.27 13.83
C ALA A 389 8.74 0.80 13.52
N LEU A 390 9.02 1.24 12.29
CA LEU A 390 10.28 1.92 11.96
C LEU A 390 10.45 3.24 12.72
N LEU A 391 9.37 4.01 12.85
CA LEU A 391 9.40 5.27 13.59
C LEU A 391 9.62 5.04 15.10
N ALA A 392 9.08 3.95 15.65
CA ALA A 392 9.30 3.54 17.05
C ALA A 392 10.75 3.12 17.31
N GLU A 393 11.43 2.58 16.30
CA GLU A 393 12.88 2.28 16.30
C GLU A 393 13.74 3.51 15.90
N GLU A 394 13.18 4.72 15.99
CA GLU A 394 13.85 6.00 15.72
C GLU A 394 14.48 6.10 14.31
N VAL A 395 13.96 5.36 13.33
CA VAL A 395 14.35 5.53 11.93
C VAL A 395 13.89 6.90 11.45
N GLN A 396 14.78 7.62 10.77
CA GLN A 396 14.48 8.96 10.27
C GLN A 396 13.33 8.93 9.27
N ALA A 397 12.37 9.86 9.40
CA ALA A 397 11.17 9.89 8.57
C ALA A 397 11.45 9.94 7.06
N ARG A 398 12.52 10.59 6.62
CA ARG A 398 12.97 10.57 5.20
C ARG A 398 13.32 9.17 4.69
N ILE A 399 13.90 8.31 5.53
CA ILE A 399 14.18 6.91 5.17
C ILE A 399 12.87 6.14 5.09
N ILE A 400 11.97 6.35 6.06
CA ILE A 400 10.64 5.73 6.05
C ILE A 400 9.86 6.17 4.78
N ALA A 401 9.94 7.44 4.40
CA ALA A 401 9.33 7.97 3.18
C ALA A 401 9.88 7.30 1.91
N ALA A 402 11.19 7.06 1.85
CA ALA A 402 11.81 6.31 0.74
C ALA A 402 11.36 4.85 0.68
N VAL A 403 11.14 4.21 1.84
CA VAL A 403 10.56 2.86 1.90
C VAL A 403 9.11 2.90 1.41
N ILE A 404 8.29 3.84 1.90
CA ILE A 404 6.89 4.01 1.46
C ILE A 404 6.80 4.23 -0.05
N ALA A 405 7.58 5.15 -0.61
CA ALA A 405 7.61 5.43 -2.05
C ALA A 405 8.00 4.19 -2.87
N ARG A 406 8.94 3.38 -2.39
CA ARG A 406 9.31 2.11 -3.05
C ARG A 406 8.17 1.11 -3.04
N GLU A 407 7.42 1.00 -1.92
CA GLU A 407 6.25 0.14 -1.85
C GLU A 407 5.10 0.64 -2.73
N VAL A 408 4.91 1.95 -2.84
CA VAL A 408 3.97 2.55 -3.82
C VAL A 408 4.37 2.20 -5.25
N GLY A 409 5.66 2.28 -5.60
CA GLY A 409 6.12 1.88 -6.93
C GLY A 409 5.87 0.41 -7.24
N ALA A 410 6.11 -0.49 -6.27
CA ALA A 410 5.81 -1.91 -6.42
C ALA A 410 4.30 -2.18 -6.51
N LEU A 411 3.50 -1.44 -5.75
CA LEU A 411 2.05 -1.47 -5.82
C LEU A 411 1.56 -1.08 -7.21
N THR A 412 2.04 0.04 -7.77
CA THR A 412 1.74 0.48 -9.14
C THR A 412 2.11 -0.59 -10.16
N ARG A 413 3.32 -1.17 -10.05
CA ARG A 413 3.75 -2.28 -10.91
C ARG A 413 2.78 -3.47 -10.82
N ARG A 414 2.37 -3.87 -9.60
CA ARG A 414 1.46 -5.02 -9.45
C ARG A 414 0.07 -4.72 -10.00
N ALA A 415 -0.44 -3.51 -9.77
CA ALA A 415 -1.71 -3.06 -10.35
C ALA A 415 -1.67 -3.09 -11.88
N THR A 416 -0.56 -2.68 -12.51
CA THR A 416 -0.37 -2.82 -13.97
C THR A 416 -0.48 -4.28 -14.41
N LEU A 417 0.24 -5.20 -13.75
CA LEU A 417 0.22 -6.62 -14.11
C LEU A 417 -1.17 -7.26 -13.96
N LEU A 418 -1.93 -6.86 -12.94
CA LEU A 418 -3.31 -7.31 -12.77
C LEU A 418 -4.21 -6.74 -13.88
N ALA A 419 -4.07 -5.45 -14.20
CA ALA A 419 -4.81 -4.82 -15.29
C ALA A 419 -4.50 -5.45 -16.67
N GLU A 420 -3.24 -5.79 -16.95
CA GLU A 420 -2.87 -6.52 -18.17
C GLU A 420 -3.52 -7.91 -18.23
N ALA A 421 -3.55 -8.62 -17.10
CA ALA A 421 -4.18 -9.93 -17.04
C ALA A 421 -5.70 -9.85 -17.29
N GLU A 422 -6.36 -8.82 -16.77
CA GLU A 422 -7.78 -8.55 -17.05
C GLU A 422 -8.02 -8.23 -18.54
N LEU A 423 -7.18 -7.39 -19.14
CA LEU A 423 -7.26 -7.07 -20.57
C LEU A 423 -7.07 -8.30 -21.45
N ALA A 424 -6.09 -9.14 -21.11
CA ALA A 424 -5.86 -10.39 -21.81
C ALA A 424 -7.05 -11.35 -21.68
N ALA A 425 -7.67 -11.45 -20.51
CA ALA A 425 -8.86 -12.28 -20.28
C ALA A 425 -10.08 -11.82 -21.09
N GLU A 426 -10.16 -10.52 -21.39
CA GLU A 426 -11.22 -9.92 -22.23
C GLU A 426 -10.88 -9.92 -23.74
N GLY A 427 -9.73 -10.46 -24.13
CA GLY A 427 -9.35 -10.63 -25.54
C GLY A 427 -8.63 -9.44 -26.17
N ALA A 428 -8.15 -8.47 -25.38
CA ALA A 428 -7.38 -7.32 -25.90
C ALA A 428 -5.96 -7.66 -26.36
N GLY A 429 -5.47 -8.88 -26.10
CA GLY A 429 -4.13 -9.34 -26.46
C GLY A 429 -3.01 -8.76 -25.56
N PRO A 430 -1.73 -9.08 -25.87
CA PRO A 430 -0.58 -8.53 -25.15
C PRO A 430 -0.37 -7.03 -25.46
N PRO A 431 0.50 -6.32 -24.71
CA PRO A 431 0.89 -4.96 -25.02
C PRO A 431 1.35 -4.82 -26.49
N PRO A 432 0.88 -3.82 -27.24
CA PRO A 432 1.12 -3.72 -28.68
C PRO A 432 2.55 -3.32 -29.04
N CYS A 433 3.28 -2.68 -28.12
CA CYS A 433 4.70 -2.36 -28.26
C CYS A 433 5.37 -2.25 -26.89
N ALA A 434 6.70 -2.08 -26.87
CA ALA A 434 7.45 -1.85 -25.64
C ALA A 434 6.95 -0.58 -24.94
N TYR A 435 6.80 -0.63 -23.62
CA TYR A 435 6.27 0.48 -22.83
C TYR A 435 6.88 0.50 -21.43
N ALA A 436 6.72 1.61 -20.73
CA ALA A 436 7.11 1.77 -19.34
C ALA A 436 6.01 2.48 -18.54
N VAL A 437 5.79 2.01 -17.31
CA VAL A 437 4.95 2.69 -16.31
C VAL A 437 5.85 3.49 -15.39
N LEU A 438 5.48 4.74 -15.16
CA LEU A 438 6.21 5.68 -14.34
C LEU A 438 5.40 6.02 -13.09
N VAL A 439 6.09 6.19 -11.96
CA VAL A 439 5.57 6.97 -10.83
C VAL A 439 6.20 8.35 -10.86
N LEU A 440 5.42 9.36 -10.50
CA LEU A 440 5.78 10.77 -10.59
C LEU A 440 5.84 11.41 -9.20
N GLY A 441 6.26 12.68 -9.14
CA GLY A 441 6.16 13.50 -7.93
C GLY A 441 6.82 12.86 -6.71
N SER A 442 6.10 12.82 -5.58
CA SER A 442 6.68 12.32 -4.30
C SER A 442 7.13 10.87 -4.37
N ALA A 443 6.43 10.01 -5.12
CA ALA A 443 6.78 8.60 -5.27
C ALA A 443 8.06 8.46 -6.10
N GLY A 444 8.16 9.21 -7.20
CA GLY A 444 9.36 9.23 -8.05
C GLY A 444 10.60 9.80 -7.32
N ARG A 445 10.43 10.80 -6.44
CA ARG A 445 11.54 11.33 -5.62
C ARG A 445 11.95 10.43 -4.46
N GLY A 446 11.15 9.42 -4.11
CA GLY A 446 11.39 8.61 -2.92
C GLY A 446 10.98 9.30 -1.61
N GLU A 447 9.95 10.14 -1.64
CA GLU A 447 9.55 11.04 -0.55
C GLU A 447 8.06 10.93 -0.19
N SER A 448 7.38 9.85 -0.60
CA SER A 448 5.98 9.62 -0.28
C SER A 448 5.76 9.34 1.21
N LEU A 449 4.71 9.96 1.76
CA LEU A 449 4.18 9.66 3.09
C LEU A 449 2.85 8.89 2.96
N LEU A 450 2.08 8.76 4.04
CA LEU A 450 0.86 7.95 4.08
C LEU A 450 -0.38 8.66 3.48
N ALA A 451 -0.41 9.99 3.46
CA ALA A 451 -1.43 10.76 2.74
C ALA A 451 -1.03 10.97 1.27
N MET A 452 -1.02 9.87 0.52
CA MET A 452 -0.62 9.84 -0.89
C MET A 452 -1.81 9.83 -1.84
N ASP A 453 -1.58 10.28 -3.06
CA ASP A 453 -2.40 10.06 -4.25
C ASP A 453 -1.55 9.34 -5.32
N GLN A 454 -2.21 8.89 -6.40
CA GLN A 454 -1.52 8.25 -7.50
C GLN A 454 -1.07 9.25 -8.56
N ASP A 455 0.21 9.61 -8.53
CA ASP A 455 0.86 10.32 -9.63
C ASP A 455 1.59 9.30 -10.52
N ASN A 456 1.04 9.00 -11.70
CA ASN A 456 1.60 8.00 -12.61
C ASN A 456 1.47 8.39 -14.09
N ALA A 457 2.32 7.79 -14.94
CA ALA A 457 2.33 8.02 -16.38
C ALA A 457 2.71 6.77 -17.17
N LEU A 458 2.35 6.76 -18.47
CA LEU A 458 2.71 5.73 -19.44
C LEU A 458 3.54 6.32 -20.59
N VAL A 459 4.66 5.68 -20.89
CA VAL A 459 5.48 5.96 -22.07
C VAL A 459 5.55 4.69 -22.92
N PHE A 460 5.25 4.76 -24.21
CA PHE A 460 5.37 3.62 -25.12
C PHE A 460 6.26 3.91 -26.32
N ALA A 461 6.77 2.89 -26.99
CA ALA A 461 7.75 3.03 -28.05
C ALA A 461 7.21 3.82 -29.24
N GLU A 462 5.98 3.51 -29.66
CA GLU A 462 5.37 4.06 -30.88
C GLU A 462 3.85 4.14 -30.81
N GLY A 463 3.27 5.13 -31.50
CA GLY A 463 1.84 5.40 -31.56
C GLY A 463 1.54 6.89 -31.38
N GLU A 464 0.50 7.36 -32.08
CA GLU A 464 -0.03 8.72 -31.94
C GLU A 464 -1.32 8.70 -31.11
N GLU A 465 -1.76 9.86 -30.63
CA GLU A 465 -3.01 9.99 -29.89
C GLU A 465 -4.20 9.47 -30.72
N GLY A 466 -5.05 8.66 -30.11
CA GLY A 466 -6.20 8.03 -30.79
C GLY A 466 -5.85 6.84 -31.70
N SER A 467 -4.57 6.48 -31.85
CA SER A 467 -4.17 5.25 -32.54
C SER A 467 -4.56 3.98 -31.75
N ALA A 468 -4.54 2.82 -32.39
CA ALA A 468 -4.81 1.54 -31.74
C ALA A 468 -3.91 1.30 -30.52
N ASN A 469 -2.62 1.67 -30.61
CA ASN A 469 -1.67 1.57 -29.49
C ASN A 469 -2.11 2.48 -28.34
N ASP A 470 -2.44 3.74 -28.62
CA ASP A 470 -2.87 4.70 -27.60
C ASP A 470 -4.16 4.25 -26.90
N LEU A 471 -5.14 3.73 -27.65
CA LEU A 471 -6.39 3.22 -27.08
C LEU A 471 -6.17 2.00 -26.18
N TRP A 472 -5.26 1.10 -26.56
CA TRP A 472 -4.90 -0.05 -25.72
C TRP A 472 -4.25 0.43 -24.40
N PHE A 473 -3.29 1.35 -24.47
CA PHE A 473 -2.65 1.91 -23.28
C PHE A 473 -3.57 2.82 -22.46
N ALA A 474 -4.57 3.45 -23.08
CA ALA A 474 -5.59 4.23 -22.38
C ALA A 474 -6.40 3.33 -21.44
N GLU A 475 -6.80 2.17 -21.95
CA GLU A 475 -7.55 1.20 -21.18
C GLU A 475 -6.69 0.56 -20.08
N LEU A 476 -5.42 0.25 -20.35
CA LEU A 476 -4.47 -0.19 -19.32
C LEU A 476 -4.34 0.87 -18.21
N GLY A 477 -4.13 2.14 -18.58
CA GLY A 477 -4.02 3.25 -17.63
C GLY A 477 -5.27 3.42 -16.77
N ARG A 478 -6.46 3.30 -17.37
CA ARG A 478 -7.75 3.38 -16.67
C ARG A 478 -7.93 2.25 -15.64
N ARG A 479 -7.62 1.00 -16.01
CA ARG A 479 -7.74 -0.15 -15.10
C ARG A 479 -6.73 -0.12 -13.98
N MET A 480 -5.47 0.19 -14.31
CA MET A 480 -4.42 0.37 -13.31
C MET A 480 -4.81 1.42 -12.28
N ALA A 481 -5.33 2.57 -12.72
CA ALA A 481 -5.76 3.64 -11.82
C ALA A 481 -6.94 3.22 -10.93
N ALA A 482 -7.89 2.47 -11.47
CA ALA A 482 -9.03 1.93 -10.71
C ALA A 482 -8.58 0.92 -9.63
N ILE A 483 -7.66 0.01 -9.97
CA ILE A 483 -7.09 -0.96 -9.02
C ILE A 483 -6.35 -0.24 -7.89
N LEU A 484 -5.53 0.76 -8.22
CA LEU A 484 -4.82 1.56 -7.22
C LEU A 484 -5.78 2.31 -6.28
N ASP A 485 -6.82 2.92 -6.84
CA ASP A 485 -7.85 3.60 -6.05
C ASP A 485 -8.59 2.63 -5.12
N GLU A 486 -8.93 1.43 -5.60
CA GLU A 486 -9.54 0.39 -4.79
C GLU A 486 -8.64 -0.05 -3.63
N VAL A 487 -7.37 -0.36 -3.90
CA VAL A 487 -6.39 -0.78 -2.90
C VAL A 487 -6.18 0.25 -1.79
N GLY A 488 -6.31 1.54 -2.10
CA GLY A 488 -6.19 2.62 -1.11
C GLY A 488 -5.28 3.77 -1.51
N VAL A 489 -4.85 3.85 -2.76
CA VAL A 489 -4.11 5.00 -3.32
C VAL A 489 -5.09 5.84 -4.17
N PRO A 490 -5.72 6.86 -3.57
CA PRO A 490 -6.81 7.59 -4.19
C PRO A 490 -6.40 8.27 -5.49
N LEU A 491 -7.35 8.40 -6.42
CA LEU A 491 -7.18 9.15 -7.67
C LEU A 491 -6.61 10.55 -7.40
N CYS A 492 -5.63 10.96 -8.22
CA CYS A 492 -5.02 12.28 -8.12
C CYS A 492 -6.05 13.36 -8.47
N LYS A 493 -6.28 14.30 -7.55
CA LYS A 493 -7.21 15.44 -7.75
C LYS A 493 -6.77 16.35 -8.89
N GLY A 494 -5.46 16.40 -9.17
CA GLY A 494 -4.88 17.16 -10.28
C GLY A 494 -4.90 16.43 -11.62
N GLY A 495 -5.37 15.17 -11.67
CA GLY A 495 -5.43 14.41 -12.92
C GLY A 495 -4.09 13.85 -13.41
N VAL A 496 -3.06 13.80 -12.57
CA VAL A 496 -1.72 13.29 -12.93
C VAL A 496 -1.70 11.76 -13.01
N MET A 497 -2.36 11.19 -14.00
CA MET A 497 -2.53 9.74 -14.11
C MET A 497 -2.48 9.29 -15.56
N ALA A 498 -1.92 8.12 -15.83
CA ALA A 498 -1.83 7.51 -17.15
C ALA A 498 -3.21 7.23 -17.81
N SER A 499 -4.29 7.26 -17.03
CA SER A 499 -5.66 7.27 -17.53
C SER A 499 -6.00 8.55 -18.31
N GLN A 500 -5.26 9.64 -18.09
CA GLN A 500 -5.39 10.91 -18.81
C GLN A 500 -4.46 10.98 -20.02
N PRO A 501 -4.91 11.54 -21.15
CA PRO A 501 -4.07 11.69 -22.36
C PRO A 501 -2.77 12.45 -22.13
N ASP A 502 -2.76 13.46 -21.25
CA ASP A 502 -1.57 14.28 -20.97
C ASP A 502 -0.43 13.51 -20.29
N PHE A 503 -0.75 12.40 -19.61
CA PHE A 503 0.21 11.56 -18.90
C PHE A 503 0.36 10.18 -19.54
N ARG A 504 -0.02 10.07 -20.81
CA ARG A 504 0.18 8.91 -21.67
C ARG A 504 0.72 9.35 -23.02
N GLY A 505 1.53 8.52 -23.66
CA GLY A 505 1.95 8.77 -25.04
C GLY A 505 3.20 8.01 -25.46
N SER A 506 3.50 8.07 -26.75
CA SER A 506 4.75 7.52 -27.28
C SER A 506 5.96 8.37 -26.89
N LEU A 507 7.17 7.82 -27.06
CA LEU A 507 8.42 8.57 -26.96
C LEU A 507 8.40 9.85 -27.80
N ALA A 508 7.88 9.79 -29.03
CA ALA A 508 7.77 10.94 -29.91
C ALA A 508 6.82 12.00 -29.34
N SER A 509 5.66 11.59 -28.82
CA SER A 509 4.70 12.48 -28.17
C SER A 509 5.27 13.11 -26.89
N TRP A 510 5.94 12.34 -26.03
CA TRP A 510 6.58 12.87 -24.83
C TRP A 510 7.70 13.86 -25.16
N ARG A 511 8.57 13.59 -26.13
CA ARG A 511 9.60 14.53 -26.58
C ARG A 511 9.00 15.85 -27.08
N ARG A 512 7.96 15.78 -27.91
CA ARG A 512 7.24 16.99 -28.38
C ARG A 512 6.63 17.76 -27.21
N ARG A 513 6.00 17.06 -26.26
CA ARG A 513 5.36 17.67 -25.09
C ARG A 513 6.38 18.39 -24.21
N ILE A 514 7.50 17.74 -23.90
CA ILE A 514 8.60 18.33 -23.13
C ILE A 514 9.20 19.54 -23.86
N ALA A 515 9.45 19.45 -25.16
CA ALA A 515 9.95 20.59 -25.94
C ALA A 515 8.97 21.77 -25.89
N GLN A 516 7.67 21.53 -26.09
CA GLN A 516 6.64 22.56 -26.02
C GLN A 516 6.57 23.22 -24.64
N TRP A 517 6.70 22.45 -23.56
CA TRP A 517 6.73 22.99 -22.21
C TRP A 517 7.92 23.92 -21.96
N LEU A 518 9.09 23.56 -22.50
CA LEU A 518 10.30 24.38 -22.40
C LEU A 518 10.21 25.64 -23.27
N GLU A 519 9.51 25.59 -24.42
CA GLU A 519 9.39 26.70 -25.36
C GLU A 519 8.25 27.68 -25.05
N ARG A 520 7.04 27.18 -24.75
CA ARG A 520 5.80 27.99 -24.74
C ARG A 520 5.53 28.70 -23.42
N GLN A 521 6.23 28.36 -22.35
CA GLN A 521 6.27 29.14 -21.11
C GLN A 521 4.88 29.49 -20.53
N ASN A 522 3.87 28.62 -20.71
CA ASN A 522 2.51 28.86 -20.22
C ASN A 522 2.39 28.41 -18.75
N PRO A 523 1.89 29.25 -17.82
CA PRO A 523 1.74 28.90 -16.41
C PRO A 523 0.97 27.60 -16.13
N LYS A 524 0.00 27.22 -16.98
CA LYS A 524 -0.73 25.95 -16.83
C LYS A 524 0.15 24.72 -17.08
N ASP A 525 1.15 24.84 -17.94
CA ASP A 525 2.07 23.75 -18.27
C ASP A 525 3.11 23.53 -17.16
N LEU A 526 3.47 24.58 -16.42
CA LEU A 526 4.54 24.55 -15.39
C LEU A 526 4.24 23.59 -14.22
N LEU A 527 2.97 23.43 -13.83
CA LEU A 527 2.56 22.47 -12.78
C LEU A 527 2.74 21.01 -13.25
N SER A 528 2.44 20.72 -14.52
CA SER A 528 2.61 19.39 -15.13
C SER A 528 4.09 19.07 -15.40
N VAL A 529 4.92 20.10 -15.61
CA VAL A 529 6.35 19.98 -15.87
C VAL A 529 7.15 19.63 -14.64
N ASP A 530 6.80 20.21 -13.49
CA ASP A 530 7.55 20.06 -12.24
C ASP A 530 7.65 18.60 -11.77
N ILE A 531 6.58 17.83 -11.96
CA ILE A 531 6.48 16.45 -11.50
C ILE A 531 7.10 15.43 -12.46
N VAL A 532 7.33 15.80 -13.73
CA VAL A 532 7.93 14.92 -14.75
C VAL A 532 9.44 14.78 -14.54
N PHE A 533 10.14 15.81 -14.07
CA PHE A 533 11.57 15.69 -13.74
C PHE A 533 11.87 14.77 -12.54
N ASP A 534 10.83 14.35 -11.82
CA ASP A 534 10.93 13.46 -10.68
C ASP A 534 10.63 12.00 -11.01
N PHE A 535 10.23 11.68 -12.25
CA PHE A 535 9.66 10.36 -12.52
C PHE A 535 10.65 9.23 -12.34
N GLN A 536 10.14 8.05 -11.97
CA GLN A 536 10.90 6.81 -11.95
C GLN A 536 10.09 5.68 -12.60
N ALA A 537 10.74 4.87 -13.43
CA ALA A 537 10.12 3.69 -14.04
C ALA A 537 9.94 2.56 -13.01
N VAL A 538 8.73 2.02 -12.94
CA VAL A 538 8.37 0.93 -12.01
C VAL A 538 8.05 -0.38 -12.72
N HIS A 539 7.59 -0.32 -13.98
CA HIS A 539 7.27 -1.47 -14.82
C HIS A 539 7.64 -1.22 -16.28
N GLY A 540 7.86 -2.28 -17.05
CA GLY A 540 8.19 -2.21 -18.48
C GLY A 540 9.66 -1.88 -18.79
N ASP A 541 9.90 -1.26 -19.94
CA ASP A 541 11.23 -0.89 -20.46
C ASP A 541 11.81 0.32 -19.70
N ARG A 542 12.64 0.02 -18.71
CA ARG A 542 13.31 1.04 -17.89
C ARG A 542 14.36 1.83 -18.65
N ALA A 543 15.06 1.21 -19.59
CA ALA A 543 16.11 1.87 -20.35
C ALA A 543 15.51 2.98 -21.21
N MET A 544 14.35 2.71 -21.82
CA MET A 544 13.56 3.68 -22.56
C MET A 544 13.14 4.87 -21.68
N ALA A 545 12.57 4.59 -20.51
CA ALA A 545 12.14 5.64 -19.58
C ALA A 545 13.33 6.48 -19.07
N ASP A 546 14.44 5.86 -18.70
CA ASP A 546 15.65 6.53 -18.23
C ASP A 546 16.27 7.42 -19.33
N ALA A 547 16.24 6.96 -20.59
CA ALA A 547 16.71 7.77 -21.71
C ALA A 547 15.86 9.03 -21.86
N LEU A 548 14.53 8.90 -21.85
CA LEU A 548 13.61 10.04 -21.88
C LEU A 548 13.85 11.01 -20.70
N TRP A 549 14.08 10.48 -19.49
CA TRP A 549 14.35 11.30 -18.31
C TRP A 549 15.62 12.13 -18.48
N ARG A 550 16.72 11.51 -18.91
CA ARG A 550 18.00 12.22 -19.13
C ARG A 550 17.89 13.25 -20.24
N GLU A 551 17.20 12.92 -21.34
CA GLU A 551 16.92 13.87 -22.43
C GLU A 551 16.15 15.09 -21.93
N ALA A 552 15.12 14.88 -21.10
CA ALA A 552 14.34 15.97 -20.50
C ALA A 552 15.22 16.88 -19.64
N TRP A 553 16.05 16.29 -18.77
CA TRP A 553 16.97 17.04 -17.90
C TRP A 553 18.01 17.85 -18.69
N GLN A 554 18.57 17.25 -19.75
CA GLN A 554 19.51 17.94 -20.62
C GLN A 554 18.86 19.11 -21.37
N ALA A 555 17.64 18.92 -21.88
CA ALA A 555 16.90 19.97 -22.56
C ALA A 555 16.54 21.13 -21.61
N ALA A 556 16.15 20.83 -20.37
CA ALA A 556 15.75 21.83 -19.38
C ALA A 556 16.93 22.64 -18.83
N GLY A 557 18.08 22.01 -18.58
CA GLY A 557 19.26 22.70 -18.05
C GLY A 557 19.81 23.81 -18.96
N GLY A 558 19.54 23.71 -20.28
CA GLY A 558 19.95 24.72 -21.26
C GLY A 558 19.00 25.92 -21.40
N GLN A 559 17.82 25.90 -20.77
CA GLN A 559 16.75 26.88 -21.00
C GLN A 559 16.61 27.85 -19.81
N ILE A 560 17.45 28.88 -19.75
CA ILE A 560 17.50 29.82 -18.61
C ILE A 560 16.16 30.53 -18.38
N ASP A 561 15.49 30.98 -19.45
CA ASP A 561 14.22 31.71 -19.33
C ASP A 561 13.11 30.82 -18.75
N PHE A 562 13.10 29.54 -19.12
CA PHE A 562 12.22 28.55 -18.53
C PHE A 562 12.50 28.35 -17.03
N LEU A 563 13.78 28.28 -16.62
CA LEU A 563 14.14 28.14 -15.20
C LEU A 563 13.76 29.39 -14.39
N LYS A 564 13.92 30.60 -14.96
CA LYS A 564 13.47 31.86 -14.35
C LYS A 564 11.96 31.86 -14.17
N LEU A 565 11.21 31.47 -15.20
CA LEU A 565 9.76 31.39 -15.12
C LEU A 565 9.28 30.36 -14.09
N LEU A 566 9.92 29.20 -14.00
CA LEU A 566 9.60 28.23 -12.94
C LEU A 566 9.86 28.80 -11.54
N ALA A 567 10.94 29.57 -11.36
CA ALA A 567 11.25 30.21 -10.09
C ALA A 567 10.26 31.33 -9.73
N GLU A 568 9.79 32.09 -10.70
CA GLU A 568 8.73 33.09 -10.53
C GLU A 568 7.39 32.42 -10.20
N ASN A 569 7.03 31.34 -10.91
CA ASN A 569 5.81 30.59 -10.66
C ASN A 569 5.81 29.83 -9.33
N ALA A 570 6.98 29.49 -8.80
CA ALA A 570 7.12 28.98 -7.44
C ALA A 570 6.63 29.99 -6.38
N GLY A 571 6.66 31.29 -6.70
CA GLY A 571 6.13 32.37 -5.88
C GLY A 571 6.92 32.58 -4.57
N GLU A 572 6.37 33.42 -3.69
CA GLU A 572 6.87 33.55 -2.32
C GLU A 572 6.33 32.40 -1.46
N PRO A 573 7.16 31.76 -0.62
CA PRO A 573 6.71 30.70 0.28
C PRO A 573 5.53 31.15 1.14
N GLN A 574 4.53 30.29 1.29
CA GLN A 574 3.38 30.62 2.11
C GLN A 574 3.83 30.76 3.57
N SER A 575 3.62 31.94 4.16
CA SER A 575 4.01 32.18 5.55
C SER A 575 3.25 31.27 6.51
N GLY A 576 3.96 30.30 7.08
CA GLY A 576 3.49 29.41 8.14
C GLY A 576 3.49 30.05 9.53
N LEU A 577 3.77 31.36 9.62
CA LEU A 577 3.87 32.10 10.88
C LEU A 577 2.85 33.26 10.97
N THR A 578 2.42 33.56 12.20
CA THR A 578 1.63 34.76 12.51
C THR A 578 2.56 35.98 12.65
N PHE A 579 1.97 37.17 12.66
CA PHE A 579 2.72 38.42 12.85
C PHE A 579 3.55 38.45 14.15
N PHE A 580 3.10 37.72 15.18
CA PHE A 580 3.79 37.60 16.47
C PHE A 580 4.73 36.37 16.56
N GLY A 581 5.04 35.70 15.45
CA GLY A 581 5.94 34.53 15.43
C GLY A 581 5.31 33.23 15.98
N GLY A 582 3.97 33.19 16.09
CA GLY A 582 3.22 31.95 16.35
C GLY A 582 3.11 31.10 15.09
N LEU A 583 2.81 29.80 15.22
CA LEU A 583 2.45 28.98 14.05
C LEU A 583 1.07 29.41 13.56
N ARG A 584 0.92 29.62 12.24
CA ARG A 584 -0.36 29.96 11.63
C ARG A 584 -1.17 28.68 11.43
N THR A 585 -2.31 28.58 12.10
CA THR A 585 -3.20 27.42 12.03
C THR A 585 -4.53 27.76 11.38
N ASP A 586 -5.18 26.73 10.85
CA ASP A 586 -6.59 26.76 10.45
C ASP A 586 -7.54 26.64 11.67
N GLU A 587 -8.84 26.54 11.40
CA GLU A 587 -9.92 26.47 12.42
C GLU A 587 -9.81 25.26 13.36
N ASP A 588 -9.20 24.15 12.91
CA ASP A 588 -8.99 22.97 13.75
C ASP A 588 -7.66 23.02 14.54
N GLY A 589 -6.96 24.16 14.50
CA GLY A 589 -5.65 24.31 15.14
C GLY A 589 -4.53 23.54 14.45
N ALA A 590 -4.66 23.25 13.15
CA ALA A 590 -3.66 22.53 12.36
C ALA A 590 -2.98 23.42 11.32
N ILE A 591 -1.80 22.99 10.85
CA ILE A 591 -1.04 23.64 9.78
C ILE A 591 -0.73 22.63 8.67
N ASP A 592 -1.00 22.96 7.40
CA ASP A 592 -0.64 22.11 6.26
C ASP A 592 0.84 22.31 5.92
N LEU A 593 1.69 21.41 6.41
CA LEU A 593 3.14 21.50 6.21
C LEU A 593 3.60 21.13 4.78
N LYS A 594 2.74 20.50 3.98
CA LYS A 594 3.06 20.27 2.56
C LYS A 594 2.99 21.59 1.80
N LEU A 595 1.91 22.35 2.02
CA LEU A 595 1.69 23.65 1.38
C LEU A 595 2.56 24.76 1.98
N THR A 596 2.79 24.76 3.29
CA THR A 596 3.50 25.87 3.98
C THR A 596 5.02 25.68 4.08
N GLY A 597 5.62 24.70 3.39
CA GLY A 597 7.07 24.59 3.33
C GLY A 597 7.63 23.45 2.50
N LEU A 598 7.08 22.24 2.60
CA LEU A 598 7.67 21.08 1.91
C LEU A 598 7.70 21.29 0.39
N LYS A 599 6.61 21.81 -0.18
CA LYS A 599 6.52 22.17 -1.60
C LYS A 599 7.63 23.12 -2.02
N ASP A 600 7.87 24.19 -1.26
CA ASP A 600 8.83 25.23 -1.61
C ASP A 600 10.28 24.73 -1.55
N ILE A 601 10.61 23.89 -0.56
CA ILE A 601 11.93 23.25 -0.47
C ILE A 601 12.15 22.31 -1.67
N VAL A 602 11.17 21.46 -1.99
CA VAL A 602 11.24 20.52 -3.12
C VAL A 602 11.43 21.28 -4.44
N THR A 603 10.60 22.29 -4.70
CA THR A 603 10.69 23.09 -5.92
C THR A 603 12.03 23.82 -6.01
N THR A 604 12.51 24.40 -4.91
CA THR A 604 13.82 25.07 -4.89
C THR A 604 14.96 24.10 -5.16
N ALA A 605 14.98 22.93 -4.51
CA ALA A 605 16.00 21.91 -4.75
C ALA A 605 16.01 21.43 -6.20
N ARG A 606 14.83 21.22 -6.81
CA ARG A 606 14.70 20.84 -8.23
C ARG A 606 15.25 21.92 -9.15
N LEU A 607 14.89 23.18 -8.93
CA LEU A 607 15.34 24.30 -9.75
C LEU A 607 16.85 24.44 -9.73
N LEU A 608 17.46 24.40 -8.54
CA LEU A 608 18.90 24.48 -8.39
C LEU A 608 19.61 23.28 -9.04
N ALA A 609 19.04 22.08 -8.90
CA ALA A 609 19.59 20.90 -9.55
C ALA A 609 19.52 20.98 -11.08
N LEU A 610 18.40 21.45 -11.64
CA LEU A 610 18.26 21.66 -13.09
C LEU A 610 19.27 22.72 -13.60
N ARG A 611 19.40 23.84 -12.88
CA ARG A 611 20.34 24.92 -13.20
C ARG A 611 21.79 24.44 -13.23
N HIS A 612 22.17 23.60 -12.29
CA HIS A 612 23.56 23.14 -12.09
C HIS A 612 23.84 21.74 -12.66
N GLY A 613 22.91 21.15 -13.41
CA GLY A 613 23.08 19.84 -14.04
C GLY A 613 23.19 18.65 -13.06
N VAL A 614 22.64 18.77 -11.85
CA VAL A 614 22.68 17.73 -10.83
C VAL A 614 21.57 16.71 -11.08
N LEU A 615 21.87 15.64 -11.82
CA LEU A 615 20.93 14.55 -12.09
C LEU A 615 20.64 13.70 -10.83
N ALA A 616 19.60 14.07 -10.10
CA ALA A 616 19.15 13.36 -8.92
C ALA A 616 17.61 13.40 -8.77
N HIS A 617 17.05 12.37 -8.14
CA HIS A 617 15.60 12.25 -7.90
C HIS A 617 15.20 12.90 -6.57
N SER A 618 15.74 12.44 -5.44
CA SER A 618 15.36 12.97 -4.12
C SER A 618 15.83 14.42 -3.90
N THR A 619 15.04 15.19 -3.18
CA THR A 619 15.33 16.57 -2.75
C THR A 619 16.66 16.65 -2.01
N GLN A 620 16.93 15.70 -1.11
CA GLN A 620 18.19 15.64 -0.39
C GLN A 620 19.40 15.50 -1.33
N ALA A 621 19.39 14.52 -2.24
CA ALA A 621 20.48 14.30 -3.18
C ALA A 621 20.70 15.51 -4.11
N ARG A 622 19.62 16.22 -4.47
CA ARG A 622 19.68 17.48 -5.23
C ARG A 622 20.40 18.57 -4.45
N LEU A 623 19.98 18.84 -3.21
CA LEU A 623 20.60 19.84 -2.34
C LEU A 623 22.09 19.52 -2.07
N GLN A 624 22.40 18.25 -1.79
CA GLN A 624 23.77 17.79 -1.56
C GLN A 624 24.65 17.92 -2.82
N GLY A 625 24.11 17.55 -3.99
CA GLY A 625 24.83 17.67 -5.25
C GLY A 625 25.13 19.11 -5.62
N VAL A 626 24.17 20.03 -5.44
CA VAL A 626 24.38 21.47 -5.66
C VAL A 626 25.40 22.03 -4.67
N ALA A 627 25.30 21.69 -3.38
CA ALA A 627 26.25 22.13 -2.37
C ALA A 627 27.68 21.63 -2.64
N ALA A 628 27.84 20.41 -3.17
CA ALA A 628 29.13 19.83 -3.53
C ALA A 628 29.84 20.59 -4.68
N LEU A 629 29.09 21.30 -5.52
CA LEU A 629 29.64 22.16 -6.59
C LEU A 629 30.10 23.54 -6.07
N GLY A 630 29.85 23.87 -4.79
CA GLY A 630 30.22 25.16 -4.20
C GLY A 630 29.27 26.31 -4.57
N HIS A 631 28.10 26.01 -5.14
CA HIS A 631 27.11 27.02 -5.52
C HIS A 631 26.20 27.36 -4.34
N GLY A 632 26.47 28.50 -3.66
CA GLY A 632 25.70 29.01 -2.50
C GLY A 632 26.35 28.69 -1.14
N ALA A 633 25.76 29.19 -0.05
CA ALA A 633 26.31 28.97 1.29
C ALA A 633 26.04 27.54 1.77
N ALA A 634 27.10 26.76 2.00
CA ALA A 634 26.99 25.35 2.43
C ALA A 634 26.18 25.16 3.73
N GLU A 635 26.14 26.19 4.59
CA GLU A 635 25.32 26.20 5.80
C GLU A 635 23.82 26.28 5.50
N ASP A 636 23.42 27.08 4.52
CA ASP A 636 22.02 27.22 4.13
C ASP A 636 21.47 25.91 3.55
N PHE A 637 22.21 25.23 2.68
CA PHE A 637 21.79 23.93 2.15
C PHE A 637 21.67 22.86 3.23
N ARG A 638 22.59 22.83 4.21
CA ARG A 638 22.50 21.92 5.35
C ARG A 638 21.29 22.21 6.21
N ALA A 639 20.98 23.49 6.43
CA ALA A 639 19.81 23.91 7.18
C ALA A 639 18.51 23.52 6.45
N ILE A 640 18.43 23.77 5.14
CA ILE A 640 17.27 23.40 4.31
C ILE A 640 17.08 21.88 4.26
N ASP A 641 18.14 21.08 4.14
CA ASP A 641 18.03 19.60 4.22
C ASP A 641 17.50 19.14 5.58
N ALA A 642 17.94 19.77 6.67
CA ALA A 642 17.44 19.48 8.02
C ALA A 642 15.96 19.88 8.17
N ASP A 643 15.57 21.04 7.65
CA ASP A 643 14.21 21.55 7.68
C ASP A 643 13.28 20.63 6.85
N HIS A 644 13.71 20.17 5.68
CA HIS A 644 13.02 19.16 4.88
C HIS A 644 12.75 17.88 5.69
N ALA A 645 13.78 17.34 6.35
CA ALA A 645 13.65 16.14 7.17
C ALA A 645 12.71 16.32 8.36
N LEU A 646 12.72 17.50 9.00
CA LEU A 646 11.81 17.85 10.09
C LEU A 646 10.35 17.90 9.64
N LEU A 647 10.07 18.53 8.50
CA LEU A 647 8.71 18.61 7.96
C LEU A 647 8.14 17.23 7.65
N LEU A 648 8.95 16.35 7.03
CA LEU A 648 8.55 14.95 6.79
C LEU A 648 8.25 14.19 8.09
N ASP A 649 9.06 14.38 9.14
CA ASP A 649 8.84 13.74 10.45
C ASP A 649 7.56 14.21 11.14
N CYS A 650 7.30 15.52 11.14
CA CYS A 650 6.07 16.09 11.69
C CYS A 650 4.82 15.55 10.98
N ILE A 651 4.83 15.52 9.64
CA ILE A 651 3.70 15.02 8.84
C ILE A 651 3.49 13.52 9.09
N LEU A 652 4.56 12.71 9.01
CA LEU A 652 4.46 11.25 9.16
C LEU A 652 3.90 10.86 10.54
N ARG A 653 4.37 11.51 11.61
CA ARG A 653 3.87 11.29 12.98
C ARG A 653 2.38 11.58 13.09
N GLN A 654 1.94 12.70 12.53
CA GLN A 654 0.53 13.06 12.55
C GLN A 654 -0.31 12.05 11.76
N GLN A 655 0.13 11.65 10.57
CA GLN A 655 -0.58 10.67 9.73
C GLN A 655 -0.72 9.31 10.41
N LEU A 656 0.32 8.84 11.09
CA LEU A 656 0.28 7.59 11.86
C LEU A 656 -0.69 7.70 13.06
N ALA A 657 -0.71 8.83 13.74
CA ALA A 657 -1.66 9.07 14.83
C ALA A 657 -3.10 9.14 14.34
N ASP A 658 -3.34 9.75 13.17
CA ASP A 658 -4.68 9.80 12.56
C ASP A 658 -5.15 8.42 12.11
N GLY A 659 -4.28 7.61 11.48
CA GLY A 659 -4.62 6.23 11.11
C GLY A 659 -4.98 5.36 12.33
N LEU A 660 -4.26 5.50 13.45
CA LEU A 660 -4.60 4.83 14.72
C LEU A 660 -5.97 5.24 15.27
N ALA A 661 -6.36 6.49 15.05
CA ALA A 661 -7.65 7.03 15.46
C ALA A 661 -8.77 6.76 14.45
N GLY A 662 -8.52 5.99 13.39
CA GLY A 662 -9.49 5.76 12.31
C GLY A 662 -9.84 7.04 11.55
N ARG A 663 -8.86 7.96 11.40
CA ARG A 663 -8.98 9.17 10.58
C ARG A 663 -8.08 9.04 9.36
N ALA A 664 -8.60 9.50 8.22
CA ALA A 664 -7.83 9.55 6.99
C ALA A 664 -6.55 10.40 7.19
N PRO A 665 -5.37 9.90 6.79
CA PRO A 665 -4.13 10.67 6.81
C PRO A 665 -4.24 11.96 5.99
N SER A 666 -3.62 13.05 6.46
CA SER A 666 -3.51 14.30 5.71
C SER A 666 -2.13 14.94 5.88
N ASN A 667 -1.88 16.07 5.21
CA ASN A 667 -0.65 16.86 5.39
C ASN A 667 -0.76 17.90 6.53
N ARG A 668 -1.92 17.97 7.19
CA ARG A 668 -2.21 18.89 8.29
C ARG A 668 -1.65 18.35 9.59
N VAL A 669 -0.83 19.13 10.29
CA VAL A 669 -0.25 18.81 11.59
C VAL A 669 -0.91 19.64 12.68
N ARG A 670 -1.51 18.98 13.69
CA ARG A 670 -2.12 19.68 14.82
C ARG A 670 -1.03 20.26 15.72
N VAL A 671 -1.03 21.56 15.95
CA VAL A 671 0.03 22.20 16.75
C VAL A 671 0.03 21.70 18.20
N ALA A 672 -1.15 21.38 18.74
CA ALA A 672 -1.30 20.85 20.09
C ALA A 672 -0.70 19.44 20.29
N SER A 673 -0.43 18.69 19.22
CA SER A 673 0.21 17.36 19.31
C SER A 673 1.74 17.43 19.33
N LEU A 674 2.32 18.61 19.07
CA LEU A 674 3.77 18.81 19.05
C LEU A 674 4.30 19.12 20.45
N ASP A 675 5.41 18.49 20.82
CA ASP A 675 6.15 18.88 22.02
C ASP A 675 6.80 20.28 21.85
N LYS A 676 7.16 20.91 22.98
CA LYS A 676 7.72 22.27 22.99
C LYS A 676 8.98 22.41 22.14
N ARG A 677 9.85 21.40 22.12
CA ARG A 677 11.11 21.42 21.38
C ARG A 677 10.82 21.40 19.87
N ARG A 678 9.98 20.47 19.44
CA ARG A 678 9.60 20.28 18.04
C ARG A 678 8.81 21.48 17.50
N ALA A 679 7.91 22.07 18.29
CA ALA A 679 7.25 23.31 17.93
C ALA A 679 8.25 24.46 17.72
N ALA A 680 9.28 24.57 18.55
CA ALA A 680 10.33 25.58 18.40
C ALA A 680 11.27 25.32 17.21
N GLU A 681 11.56 24.05 16.89
CA GLU A 681 12.29 23.65 15.68
C GLU A 681 11.48 23.97 14.42
N LEU A 682 10.19 23.63 14.42
CA LEU A 682 9.29 23.90 13.29
C LEU A 682 9.16 25.40 13.02
N LYS A 683 9.02 26.22 14.07
CA LYS A 683 9.01 27.69 13.92
C LYS A 683 10.29 28.19 13.25
N ARG A 684 11.46 27.71 13.69
CA ARG A 684 12.76 28.08 13.11
C ARG A 684 12.86 27.66 11.64
N ALA A 685 12.41 26.45 11.30
CA ALA A 685 12.37 25.96 9.93
C ALA A 685 11.49 26.84 9.04
N LEU A 686 10.27 27.13 9.47
CA LEU A 686 9.33 27.97 8.72
C LEU A 686 9.81 29.42 8.57
N SER A 687 10.49 29.98 9.57
CA SER A 687 11.12 31.30 9.45
C SER A 687 12.20 31.33 8.37
N ARG A 688 12.98 30.24 8.21
CA ARG A 688 14.07 30.16 7.23
C ARG A 688 13.57 29.99 5.79
N LEU A 689 12.30 29.64 5.57
CA LEU A 689 11.77 29.51 4.22
C LEU A 689 11.86 30.82 3.42
N SER A 690 11.92 31.98 4.08
CA SER A 690 12.12 33.27 3.40
C SER A 690 13.41 33.32 2.57
N ILE A 691 14.45 32.57 2.94
CA ILE A 691 15.71 32.56 2.17
C ILE A 691 15.55 31.85 0.82
N LEU A 692 14.54 31.00 0.65
CA LEU A 692 14.39 30.21 -0.58
C LEU A 692 14.13 31.09 -1.80
N ALA A 693 13.38 32.20 -1.63
CA ALA A 693 13.12 33.15 -2.71
C ALA A 693 14.41 33.88 -3.14
N GLU A 694 15.26 34.24 -2.18
CA GLU A 694 16.58 34.84 -2.44
C GLU A 694 17.50 33.83 -3.13
N LEU A 695 17.60 32.60 -2.62
CA LEU A 695 18.39 31.53 -3.24
C LEU A 695 17.98 31.25 -4.69
N ARG A 696 16.67 31.23 -4.99
CA ARG A 696 16.18 31.08 -6.36
C ARG A 696 16.62 32.25 -7.24
N ARG A 697 16.47 33.50 -6.77
CA ARG A 697 16.88 34.70 -7.52
C ARG A 697 18.39 34.73 -7.76
N ASP A 698 19.20 34.56 -6.72
CA ASP A 698 20.66 34.71 -6.82
C ASP A 698 21.29 33.69 -7.77
N GLN A 699 20.76 32.45 -7.78
CA GLN A 699 21.31 31.36 -8.60
C GLN A 699 20.81 31.36 -10.06
N LEU A 700 19.73 32.09 -10.35
CA LEU A 700 19.12 32.19 -11.68
C LEU A 700 19.37 33.54 -12.38
N SER A 701 19.91 34.53 -11.66
CA SER A 701 20.26 35.86 -12.21
C SER A 701 21.64 35.93 -12.86
N GLY A 702 22.45 34.87 -12.72
CA GLY A 702 23.82 34.78 -13.24
C GLY A 702 23.94 34.21 -14.66
#